data_AF-A0A7I8BKP5-F1
#
_entry.id   AF-A0A7I8BKP5-F1
#
_cell.length_a   1.000
_cell.length_b   1.000
_cell.length_c   1.000
_cell.angle_alpha   90.00
_cell.angle_beta   90.00
_cell.angle_gamma   90.00
#
_symmetry.space_group_name_H-M   'P 1'
#
loop_
_entity.id
_entity.type
_entity.pdbx_description
1 polymer ?
#
loop_
_entity_poly.entity_id
_entity_poly.type
_entity_poly.pdbx_seq_one_letter_code
_entity_poly.pdbx_strand_id
1 'polypeptide(L)'
;MAADSNPTPDALPSRDGIGASHATHLTVVLTRPAGQSDALAKTLHDAGVVTVDFPLIDIAAADDEAPLRAALASLDRYALVVFVSPNAVDYAFASHDAIWPHALPVGVVGPGSVAALAKHGVEAPAYQVISPGASADDHDGARFDSEALYAALETLLGENAFEGKRVLIVRGDGGREWLADRLREAGAEVETVAAYRRLVPDPSIGAWSRIHTLLSDESRTPHAWLVTSSEGVRNLAELAHDHLTASEQAQLKRAMFVAPHPRIAETARALGFDSITVSGAGDERIARTLLSLAAPFEVQPVQSNPAQERMSDTNASTTPTPPTSSSAPRPATALPPNQPFTPYEMQQAKPKGNGLLWVVIALVLFAAIAGGIALNRRIIKLDQQLSHRQQANDSQTAELRVKTEQAVATVRQADAQIAQLEGKLADAQGAQQALQQQYADLARNRDDWTMAEVGQMLSAASEQLQLTGNTQLALFALQSADTRLAASDGAQVLAVRKAIAQDIDKLKSAPSTDLTGLAIKLDNAIDQIDQLPLSGEAPIEHATPRASTPKDVDRLAAATGEPKWKVWWHQLVAGIGEQLTSLVQVRRIDHADAMLVAPDQGYFVRENLKMRLLSARLALLARNQTTLKSDLHAADNALARYFDASSKQVQTVRDLVKQVDDGSGAVDVPNLDTSLQAVHQYRTRG
;
A
#
# COMPACT_ATOMS: atom_id res chain seq x y z
N MET A 1 68.10 1.40 -29.38
CA MET A 1 68.31 2.34 -28.24
C MET A 1 67.15 3.31 -28.26
N ALA A 2 66.36 3.48 -27.20
CA ALA A 2 66.33 2.74 -25.93
C ALA A 2 65.29 1.58 -25.98
N ALA A 3 65.00 0.95 -24.84
CA ALA A 3 64.03 -0.13 -24.66
C ALA A 3 63.30 0.01 -23.30
N ASP A 4 62.28 -0.81 -23.07
CA ASP A 4 61.38 -0.76 -21.91
C ASP A 4 62.05 -0.80 -20.52
N SER A 5 61.36 -0.23 -19.53
CA SER A 5 61.50 -0.57 -18.11
C SER A 5 60.19 -0.27 -17.39
N ASN A 6 59.52 -1.30 -16.90
CA ASN A 6 58.20 -1.23 -16.23
C ASN A 6 58.38 -1.24 -14.69
N PRO A 7 57.73 -0.36 -13.91
CA PRO A 7 57.73 -0.44 -12.46
C PRO A 7 56.63 -1.40 -11.95
N THR A 8 57.04 -2.45 -11.23
CA THR A 8 56.12 -3.32 -10.47
C THR A 8 55.51 -2.59 -9.27
N PRO A 9 54.28 -2.93 -8.83
CA PRO A 9 53.67 -2.36 -7.64
C PRO A 9 54.34 -2.86 -6.34
N ASP A 10 54.26 -2.04 -5.30
CA ASP A 10 54.95 -2.25 -4.02
C ASP A 10 54.24 -3.26 -3.10
N ALA A 11 54.97 -3.80 -2.11
CA ALA A 11 54.54 -4.95 -1.32
C ALA A 11 53.70 -4.59 -0.08
N LEU A 12 52.75 -5.48 0.26
CA LEU A 12 51.92 -5.40 1.47
C LEU A 12 52.76 -5.60 2.76
N PRO A 13 52.55 -4.78 3.81
CA PRO A 13 53.03 -5.10 5.16
C PRO A 13 52.12 -6.13 5.83
N SER A 14 52.69 -7.26 6.26
CA SER A 14 51.95 -8.34 6.95
C SER A 14 51.36 -7.88 8.29
N ARG A 15 50.11 -8.30 8.56
CA ARG A 15 49.46 -8.17 9.87
C ARG A 15 48.70 -9.44 10.23
N ASP A 16 49.40 -10.38 10.84
CA ASP A 16 48.78 -11.52 11.53
C ASP A 16 48.09 -11.08 12.83
N GLY A 17 47.11 -11.86 13.28
CA GLY A 17 46.94 -12.09 14.72
C GLY A 17 45.84 -11.34 15.48
N ILE A 18 44.72 -10.93 14.85
CA ILE A 18 43.44 -10.80 15.56
C ILE A 18 42.37 -11.56 14.78
N GLY A 19 41.67 -12.46 15.47
CA GLY A 19 40.64 -13.30 14.85
C GLY A 19 39.41 -12.49 14.45
N ALA A 20 39.24 -12.26 13.15
CA ALA A 20 38.00 -11.74 12.60
C ALA A 20 36.90 -12.80 12.78
N SER A 21 35.94 -12.54 13.68
CA SER A 21 34.67 -13.27 13.67
C SER A 21 34.00 -13.09 12.31
N HIS A 22 33.39 -14.14 11.76
CA HIS A 22 32.62 -14.05 10.52
C HIS A 22 31.32 -13.26 10.77
N ALA A 23 31.42 -11.93 10.78
CA ALA A 23 30.29 -11.03 10.72
C ALA A 23 29.58 -11.21 9.37
N THR A 24 28.34 -11.69 9.40
CA THR A 24 27.53 -11.89 8.20
C THR A 24 27.08 -10.54 7.67
N HIS A 25 27.85 -9.93 6.76
CA HIS A 25 27.55 -8.60 6.23
C HIS A 25 26.19 -8.59 5.50
N LEU A 26 25.19 -7.93 6.11
CA LEU A 26 23.91 -7.65 5.48
C LEU A 26 24.11 -6.68 4.31
N THR A 27 23.49 -6.99 3.17
CA THR A 27 23.36 -6.04 2.05
C THR A 27 21.95 -5.47 2.02
N VAL A 28 21.80 -4.15 2.12
CA VAL A 28 20.52 -3.45 2.02
C VAL A 28 20.32 -2.90 0.62
N VAL A 29 19.26 -3.32 -0.05
CA VAL A 29 18.82 -2.73 -1.32
C VAL A 29 17.91 -1.54 -1.00
N LEU A 30 18.30 -0.35 -1.48
CA LEU A 30 17.60 0.92 -1.26
C LEU A 30 16.83 1.30 -2.52
N THR A 31 15.51 1.50 -2.41
CA THR A 31 14.63 1.59 -3.59
C THR A 31 13.87 2.91 -3.77
N ARG A 32 14.25 3.94 -3.02
CA ARG A 32 13.70 5.30 -3.21
C ARG A 32 14.18 5.86 -4.56
N PRO A 33 13.55 6.91 -5.10
CA PRO A 33 14.16 7.72 -6.16
C PRO A 33 15.59 8.15 -5.82
N ALA A 34 16.43 8.29 -6.86
CA ALA A 34 17.84 8.65 -6.72
C ALA A 34 18.03 9.91 -5.84
N GLY A 35 19.06 9.91 -4.99
CA GLY A 35 19.35 11.00 -4.05
C GLY A 35 18.48 11.01 -2.78
N GLN A 36 17.29 10.39 -2.77
CA GLN A 36 16.42 10.34 -1.58
C GLN A 36 16.87 9.30 -0.54
N SER A 37 17.91 8.53 -0.84
CA SER A 37 18.49 7.49 0.03
C SER A 37 19.74 7.95 0.77
N ASP A 38 20.41 9.03 0.34
CA ASP A 38 21.82 9.30 0.65
C ASP A 38 22.14 9.41 2.16
N ALA A 39 21.29 10.10 2.93
CA ALA A 39 21.47 10.24 4.38
C ALA A 39 21.31 8.89 5.10
N LEU A 40 20.37 8.06 4.67
CA LEU A 40 20.13 6.72 5.20
C LEU A 40 21.24 5.75 4.75
N ALA A 41 21.67 5.82 3.49
CA ALA A 41 22.77 5.03 2.95
C ALA A 41 24.07 5.30 3.73
N LYS A 42 24.37 6.58 4.00
CA LYS A 42 25.47 6.97 4.88
C LYS A 42 25.30 6.40 6.29
N THR A 43 24.13 6.54 6.90
CA THR A 43 23.85 6.03 8.26
C THR A 43 24.05 4.51 8.38
N LEU A 44 23.72 3.76 7.32
CA LEU A 44 23.96 2.31 7.22
C LEU A 44 25.44 2.00 6.99
N HIS A 45 26.12 2.76 6.13
CA HIS A 45 27.55 2.59 5.83
C HIS A 45 28.45 2.90 7.03
N ASP A 46 28.16 3.97 7.76
CA ASP A 46 28.84 4.36 9.02
C ASP A 46 28.69 3.26 10.11
N ALA A 47 27.68 2.39 9.97
CA ALA A 47 27.43 1.22 10.82
C ALA A 47 27.91 -0.12 10.20
N GLY A 48 28.63 -0.11 9.08
CA GLY A 48 29.24 -1.29 8.44
C GLY A 48 28.30 -2.14 7.57
N VAL A 49 27.09 -1.66 7.28
CA VAL A 49 26.14 -2.32 6.37
C VAL A 49 26.43 -1.92 4.92
N VAL A 50 26.42 -2.89 4.01
CA VAL A 50 26.62 -2.65 2.58
C VAL A 50 25.30 -2.22 1.96
N THR A 51 25.30 -1.15 1.16
CA THR A 51 24.09 -0.63 0.50
C THR A 51 24.19 -0.73 -1.01
N VAL A 52 23.16 -1.29 -1.66
CA VAL A 52 22.98 -1.27 -3.11
C VAL A 52 21.84 -0.33 -3.45
N ASP A 53 22.13 0.74 -4.17
CA ASP A 53 21.08 1.60 -4.72
C ASP A 53 20.44 0.90 -5.94
N PHE A 54 19.11 0.79 -5.90
CA PHE A 54 18.26 0.22 -6.94
C PHE A 54 16.88 0.90 -6.89
N PRO A 55 16.76 2.16 -7.38
CA PRO A 55 15.51 2.90 -7.39
C PRO A 55 14.39 2.11 -8.09
N LEU A 56 13.17 2.18 -7.54
CA LEU A 56 11.98 1.55 -8.12
C LEU A 56 10.94 2.57 -8.63
N ILE A 57 11.20 3.87 -8.44
CA ILE A 57 10.46 4.98 -9.04
C ILE A 57 11.51 5.98 -9.48
N ASP A 58 11.48 6.39 -10.75
CA ASP A 58 12.25 7.52 -11.25
C ASP A 58 11.36 8.77 -11.29
N ILE A 59 11.98 9.93 -11.19
CA ILE A 59 11.31 11.23 -11.05
C ILE A 59 11.83 12.14 -12.15
N ALA A 60 10.97 12.41 -13.13
CA ALA A 60 11.28 13.26 -14.27
C ALA A 60 10.45 14.55 -14.24
N ALA A 61 10.87 15.56 -15.00
CA ALA A 61 10.01 16.72 -15.27
C ALA A 61 8.71 16.29 -15.97
N ALA A 62 7.62 17.02 -15.70
CA ALA A 62 6.35 16.83 -16.39
C ALA A 62 6.50 17.04 -17.91
N ASP A 63 5.69 16.34 -18.73
CA ASP A 63 5.75 16.47 -20.21
C ASP A 63 5.42 17.88 -20.72
N ASP A 64 4.66 18.67 -19.95
CA ASP A 64 4.45 20.09 -20.18
C ASP A 64 4.63 20.90 -18.88
N GLU A 65 5.69 21.72 -18.84
CA GLU A 65 5.96 22.67 -17.76
C GLU A 65 5.24 24.02 -17.94
N ALA A 66 4.48 24.25 -19.03
CA ALA A 66 3.76 25.50 -19.23
C ALA A 66 2.68 25.77 -18.16
N PRO A 67 1.86 24.79 -17.70
CA PRO A 67 0.91 25.01 -16.60
C PRO A 67 1.61 25.36 -15.29
N LEU A 68 2.73 24.69 -14.98
CA LEU A 68 3.54 24.97 -13.78
C LEU A 68 4.07 26.40 -13.80
N ARG A 69 4.73 26.80 -14.88
CA ARG A 69 5.27 28.16 -15.03
C ARG A 69 4.17 29.23 -15.09
N ALA A 70 3.00 28.93 -15.66
CA ALA A 70 1.87 29.85 -15.68
C ALA A 70 1.29 30.10 -14.27
N ALA A 71 1.12 29.04 -13.46
CA ALA A 71 0.66 29.16 -12.08
C ALA A 71 1.70 29.86 -11.19
N LEU A 72 2.98 29.51 -11.31
CA LEU A 72 4.09 30.10 -10.55
C LEU A 72 4.43 31.54 -10.99
N ALA A 73 4.07 31.96 -12.19
CA ALA A 73 4.09 33.37 -12.61
C ALA A 73 2.86 34.17 -12.09
N SER A 74 1.95 33.52 -11.35
CA SER A 74 0.63 34.03 -10.96
C SER A 74 0.35 33.87 -9.46
N LEU A 75 1.41 33.76 -8.63
CA LEU A 75 1.31 33.47 -7.20
C LEU A 75 0.47 34.50 -6.42
N ASP A 76 0.37 35.74 -6.91
CA ASP A 76 -0.47 36.82 -6.36
C ASP A 76 -1.97 36.51 -6.37
N ARG A 77 -2.41 35.55 -7.21
CA ARG A 77 -3.83 35.19 -7.37
C ARG A 77 -4.31 34.08 -6.43
N TYR A 78 -3.42 33.41 -5.71
CA TYR A 78 -3.77 32.32 -4.79
C TYR A 78 -3.71 32.79 -3.33
N ALA A 79 -4.59 32.24 -2.48
CA ALA A 79 -4.59 32.48 -1.04
C ALA A 79 -3.78 31.43 -0.25
N LEU A 80 -3.37 30.35 -0.91
CA LEU A 80 -2.58 29.24 -0.37
C LEU A 80 -1.96 28.48 -1.56
N VAL A 81 -0.72 28.02 -1.40
CA VAL A 81 -0.13 26.97 -2.25
C VAL A 81 0.17 25.74 -1.41
N VAL A 82 -0.12 24.55 -1.93
CA VAL A 82 0.15 23.27 -1.26
C VAL A 82 1.13 22.44 -2.08
N PHE A 83 2.21 21.97 -1.44
CA PHE A 83 3.13 20.98 -2.03
C PHE A 83 2.96 19.62 -1.35
N VAL A 84 2.48 18.63 -2.10
CA VAL A 84 2.14 17.30 -1.54
C VAL A 84 3.34 16.36 -1.33
N SER A 85 4.54 16.75 -1.79
CA SER A 85 5.78 15.97 -1.64
C SER A 85 7.02 16.88 -1.71
N PRO A 86 8.21 16.42 -1.27
CA PRO A 86 9.46 17.18 -1.42
C PRO A 86 9.77 17.49 -2.89
N ASN A 87 9.52 16.52 -3.79
CA ASN A 87 9.71 16.69 -5.23
C ASN A 87 8.79 17.77 -5.81
N ALA A 88 7.56 17.92 -5.30
CA ALA A 88 6.68 19.01 -5.73
C ALA A 88 7.26 20.38 -5.38
N VAL A 89 8.01 20.50 -4.28
CA VAL A 89 8.77 21.71 -3.94
C VAL A 89 9.96 21.85 -4.88
N ASP A 90 10.86 20.85 -4.94
CA ASP A 90 12.11 20.93 -5.70
C ASP A 90 11.89 21.26 -7.19
N TYR A 91 10.89 20.67 -7.85
CA TYR A 91 10.57 20.96 -9.25
C TYR A 91 9.91 22.34 -9.43
N ALA A 92 9.03 22.76 -8.52
CA ALA A 92 8.41 24.08 -8.62
C ALA A 92 9.43 25.22 -8.44
N PHE A 93 10.33 25.09 -7.48
CA PHE A 93 11.40 26.09 -7.27
C PHE A 93 12.47 26.03 -8.37
N ALA A 94 12.71 24.87 -9.00
CA ALA A 94 13.54 24.78 -10.21
C ALA A 94 12.93 25.50 -11.43
N SER A 95 11.59 25.56 -11.54
CA SER A 95 10.88 26.28 -12.60
C SER A 95 10.41 27.70 -12.19
N HIS A 96 10.98 28.29 -11.12
CA HIS A 96 10.57 29.60 -10.57
C HIS A 96 11.77 30.52 -10.24
N ASP A 97 12.11 31.42 -11.15
CA ASP A 97 13.23 32.39 -11.01
C ASP A 97 12.97 33.56 -10.04
N ALA A 98 11.89 33.53 -9.25
CA ALA A 98 11.47 34.66 -8.40
C ALA A 98 11.49 34.31 -6.89
N ILE A 99 11.48 35.36 -6.07
CA ILE A 99 11.42 35.24 -4.60
C ILE A 99 9.97 34.93 -4.21
N TRP A 100 9.77 33.90 -3.38
CA TRP A 100 8.45 33.52 -2.88
C TRP A 100 7.77 34.69 -2.13
N PRO A 101 6.47 34.97 -2.33
CA PRO A 101 5.82 36.06 -1.60
C PRO A 101 5.71 35.75 -0.10
N HIS A 102 6.32 36.57 0.76
CA HIS A 102 6.24 36.41 2.23
C HIS A 102 4.81 36.32 2.80
N ALA A 103 3.84 36.95 2.11
CA ALA A 103 2.42 36.97 2.52
C ALA A 103 1.60 35.78 1.98
N LEU A 104 2.19 34.88 1.20
CA LEU A 104 1.51 33.71 0.61
C LEU A 104 1.79 32.44 1.45
N PRO A 105 0.79 31.91 2.17
CA PRO A 105 0.95 30.71 2.98
C PRO A 105 1.30 29.49 2.13
N VAL A 106 2.10 28.57 2.69
CA VAL A 106 2.54 27.34 2.03
C VAL A 106 2.18 26.12 2.87
N GLY A 107 1.27 25.29 2.39
CA GLY A 107 0.89 24.02 3.03
C GLY A 107 1.77 22.86 2.56
N VAL A 108 2.24 22.02 3.49
CA VAL A 108 3.03 20.83 3.18
C VAL A 108 2.67 19.63 4.05
N VAL A 109 2.67 18.43 3.46
CA VAL A 109 2.13 17.21 4.10
C VAL A 109 3.02 16.66 5.23
N GLY A 110 4.31 17.02 5.30
CA GLY A 110 5.19 16.55 6.37
C GLY A 110 6.63 17.07 6.31
N PRO A 111 7.48 16.65 7.27
CA PRO A 111 8.77 17.30 7.56
C PRO A 111 9.78 17.26 6.41
N GLY A 112 9.74 16.25 5.54
CA GLY A 112 10.61 16.22 4.35
C GLY A 112 10.32 17.37 3.37
N SER A 113 9.05 17.77 3.22
CA SER A 113 8.67 18.92 2.40
C SER A 113 8.99 20.26 3.10
N VAL A 114 8.93 20.32 4.43
CA VAL A 114 9.40 21.48 5.21
C VAL A 114 10.90 21.69 5.01
N ALA A 115 11.69 20.62 5.07
CA ALA A 115 13.14 20.67 4.80
C ALA A 115 13.46 21.07 3.34
N ALA A 116 12.65 20.62 2.37
CA ALA A 116 12.77 21.05 0.98
C ALA A 116 12.47 22.55 0.81
N LEU A 117 11.43 23.10 1.45
CA LEU A 117 11.15 24.55 1.42
C LEU A 117 12.28 25.36 2.06
N ALA A 118 12.81 24.93 3.20
CA ALA A 118 13.93 25.60 3.88
C ALA A 118 15.21 25.62 3.02
N LYS A 119 15.49 24.54 2.29
CA LYS A 119 16.60 24.46 1.29
C LYS A 119 16.46 25.52 0.19
N HIS A 120 15.24 25.92 -0.18
CA HIS A 120 14.95 27.02 -1.12
C HIS A 120 14.71 28.37 -0.44
N GLY A 121 15.03 28.50 0.85
CA GLY A 121 14.94 29.76 1.61
C GLY A 121 13.53 30.11 2.10
N VAL A 122 12.55 29.22 2.00
CA VAL A 122 11.17 29.42 2.46
C VAL A 122 10.97 28.71 3.81
N GLU A 123 11.34 29.39 4.90
CA GLU A 123 11.27 28.84 6.26
C GLU A 123 10.52 29.73 7.26
N ALA A 124 9.94 29.11 8.28
CA ALA A 124 9.35 29.83 9.42
C ALA A 124 10.45 30.40 10.33
N PRO A 125 10.29 31.60 10.92
CA PRO A 125 9.08 32.43 10.93
C PRO A 125 9.00 33.47 9.80
N ALA A 126 9.95 33.50 8.86
CA ALA A 126 9.96 34.49 7.77
C ALA A 126 8.87 34.25 6.71
N TYR A 127 8.34 33.01 6.65
CA TYR A 127 7.23 32.60 5.80
C TYR A 127 6.22 31.76 6.59
N GLN A 128 4.94 31.84 6.21
CA GLN A 128 3.87 31.05 6.83
C GLN A 128 3.83 29.63 6.25
N VAL A 129 4.76 28.78 6.68
CA VAL A 129 4.79 27.35 6.36
C VAL A 129 3.86 26.59 7.31
N ILE A 130 2.87 25.88 6.75
CA ILE A 130 1.85 25.12 7.48
C ILE A 130 2.09 23.63 7.20
N SER A 131 2.20 22.82 8.25
CA SER A 131 2.43 21.37 8.18
C SER A 131 1.68 20.68 9.32
N PRO A 132 1.26 19.40 9.19
CA PRO A 132 0.77 18.62 10.31
C PRO A 132 1.77 18.65 11.47
N GLY A 133 1.27 19.06 12.64
CA GLY A 133 2.04 19.00 13.88
C GLY A 133 2.00 17.59 14.48
N ALA A 134 2.99 17.27 15.30
CA ALA A 134 2.86 16.18 16.27
C ALA A 134 2.04 16.71 17.46
N SER A 135 0.71 16.59 17.40
CA SER A 135 -0.17 16.94 18.51
C SER A 135 0.19 16.09 19.74
N ALA A 136 0.34 16.73 20.90
CA ALA A 136 0.79 16.05 22.12
C ALA A 136 -0.21 15.00 22.64
N ASP A 137 -1.48 15.09 22.21
CA ASP A 137 -2.57 14.21 22.64
C ASP A 137 -2.78 12.99 21.69
N ASP A 138 -2.16 12.97 20.51
CA ASP A 138 -2.32 11.88 19.52
C ASP A 138 -1.61 10.60 19.96
N HIS A 139 -2.35 9.72 20.63
CA HIS A 139 -1.88 8.40 21.07
C HIS A 139 -1.54 7.44 19.91
N ASP A 140 -2.00 7.76 18.70
CA ASP A 140 -1.71 7.01 17.45
C ASP A 140 -0.46 7.53 16.71
N GLY A 141 0.12 8.65 17.18
CA GLY A 141 1.30 9.29 16.62
C GLY A 141 1.03 10.24 15.44
N ALA A 142 1.99 11.11 15.14
CA ALA A 142 1.85 12.17 14.15
C ALA A 142 1.57 11.63 12.73
N ARG A 143 0.38 11.92 12.21
CA ARG A 143 -0.03 11.58 10.84
C ARG A 143 0.46 12.64 9.85
N PHE A 144 1.23 12.21 8.85
CA PHE A 144 1.75 13.05 7.78
C PHE A 144 1.04 12.69 6.46
N ASP A 145 -0.24 13.01 6.39
CA ASP A 145 -1.10 12.76 5.24
C ASP A 145 -1.95 13.99 4.87
N SER A 146 -2.70 13.90 3.78
CA SER A 146 -3.56 15.00 3.30
C SER A 146 -4.69 15.36 4.26
N GLU A 147 -5.14 14.41 5.09
CA GLU A 147 -6.25 14.59 6.03
C GLU A 147 -5.77 15.43 7.23
N ALA A 148 -4.60 15.10 7.76
CA ALA A 148 -3.92 15.87 8.79
C ALA A 148 -3.49 17.28 8.31
N LEU A 149 -3.08 17.44 7.04
CA LEU A 149 -2.78 18.77 6.48
C LEU A 149 -4.04 19.62 6.35
N TYR A 150 -5.16 19.04 5.92
CA TYR A 150 -6.43 19.76 5.84
C TYR A 150 -6.90 20.25 7.23
N ALA A 151 -6.85 19.38 8.24
CA ALA A 151 -7.15 19.77 9.63
C ALA A 151 -6.20 20.87 10.17
N ALA A 152 -4.91 20.82 9.83
CA ALA A 152 -3.95 21.87 10.20
C ALA A 152 -4.24 23.22 9.50
N LEU A 153 -4.72 23.19 8.25
CA LEU A 153 -5.16 24.39 7.52
C LEU A 153 -6.42 25.00 8.14
N GLU A 154 -7.46 24.19 8.42
CA GLU A 154 -8.68 24.65 9.11
C GLU A 154 -8.36 25.24 10.50
N THR A 155 -7.51 24.57 11.28
CA THR A 155 -7.12 25.01 12.63
C THR A 155 -6.39 26.37 12.62
N LEU A 156 -5.55 26.62 11.61
CA LEU A 156 -4.67 27.79 11.57
C LEU A 156 -5.28 28.98 10.81
N LEU A 157 -6.19 28.73 9.87
CA LEU A 157 -6.77 29.76 9.00
C LEU A 157 -8.30 29.94 9.20
N GLY A 158 -9.01 28.93 9.72
CA GLY A 158 -10.45 28.92 9.97
C GLY A 158 -11.25 28.12 8.93
N GLU A 159 -12.43 27.62 9.33
CA GLU A 159 -13.30 26.76 8.50
C GLU A 159 -13.67 27.42 7.15
N ASN A 160 -14.07 28.68 7.16
CA ASN A 160 -14.42 29.43 5.93
C ASN A 160 -13.23 30.19 5.32
N ALA A 161 -11.98 29.80 5.63
CA ALA A 161 -10.80 30.55 5.19
C ALA A 161 -10.62 30.65 3.67
N PHE A 162 -11.22 29.75 2.91
CA PHE A 162 -10.99 29.59 1.47
C PHE A 162 -12.21 29.90 0.59
N GLU A 163 -13.35 30.28 1.18
CA GLU A 163 -14.58 30.57 0.44
C GLU A 163 -14.35 31.68 -0.61
N GLY A 164 -14.57 31.35 -1.89
CA GLY A 164 -14.34 32.25 -3.02
C GLY A 164 -12.87 32.58 -3.31
N LYS A 165 -11.90 31.88 -2.69
CA LYS A 165 -10.46 32.08 -2.90
C LYS A 165 -9.85 30.96 -3.73
N ARG A 166 -8.74 31.25 -4.40
CA ARG A 166 -7.98 30.26 -5.16
C ARG A 166 -6.94 29.55 -4.32
N VAL A 167 -6.78 28.25 -4.54
CA VAL A 167 -5.73 27.43 -3.93
C VAL A 167 -5.02 26.63 -5.02
N LEU A 168 -3.69 26.72 -5.05
CA LEU A 168 -2.85 25.94 -5.97
C LEU A 168 -2.36 24.68 -5.25
N ILE A 169 -2.55 23.51 -5.85
CA ILE A 169 -1.99 22.24 -5.36
C ILE A 169 -0.96 21.73 -6.36
N VAL A 170 0.31 21.80 -5.97
CA VAL A 170 1.45 21.32 -6.74
C VAL A 170 1.79 19.89 -6.33
N ARG A 171 1.87 19.01 -7.32
CA ARG A 171 1.93 17.55 -7.14
C ARG A 171 2.74 16.87 -8.24
N GLY A 172 2.91 15.55 -8.11
CA GLY A 172 3.29 14.72 -9.25
C GLY A 172 2.07 14.47 -10.15
N ASP A 173 2.31 13.85 -11.29
CA ASP A 173 1.27 13.20 -12.10
C ASP A 173 0.39 12.23 -11.25
N GLY A 174 -0.90 12.15 -11.55
CA GLY A 174 -1.84 11.37 -10.74
C GLY A 174 -1.83 11.71 -9.24
N GLY A 175 -2.35 10.82 -8.40
CA GLY A 175 -2.49 11.02 -6.95
C GLY A 175 -3.92 10.87 -6.45
N ARG A 176 -4.21 11.42 -5.26
CA ARG A 176 -5.54 11.36 -4.62
C ARG A 176 -6.18 12.75 -4.65
N GLU A 177 -7.35 12.88 -5.29
CA GLU A 177 -8.06 14.18 -5.41
C GLU A 177 -8.65 14.72 -4.09
N TRP A 178 -8.83 13.86 -3.07
CA TRP A 178 -9.46 14.18 -1.78
C TRP A 178 -9.13 15.56 -1.19
N LEU A 179 -7.87 16.01 -1.24
CA LEU A 179 -7.50 17.33 -0.70
C LEU A 179 -8.04 18.48 -1.56
N ALA A 180 -8.00 18.31 -2.88
CA ALA A 180 -8.60 19.26 -3.81
C ALA A 180 -10.12 19.27 -3.68
N ASP A 181 -10.73 18.10 -3.51
CA ASP A 181 -12.18 17.97 -3.35
C ASP A 181 -12.67 18.57 -2.02
N ARG A 182 -11.98 18.33 -0.91
CA ARG A 182 -12.30 18.96 0.39
C ARG A 182 -12.16 20.47 0.36
N LEU A 183 -11.12 21.00 -0.28
CA LEU A 183 -10.96 22.44 -0.46
C LEU A 183 -12.04 23.04 -1.38
N ARG A 184 -12.50 22.31 -2.41
CA ARG A 184 -13.67 22.70 -3.25
C ARG A 184 -14.97 22.69 -2.45
N GLU A 185 -15.18 21.68 -1.59
CA GLU A 185 -16.33 21.60 -0.67
C GLU A 185 -16.32 22.76 0.35
N ALA A 186 -15.14 23.18 0.81
CA ALA A 186 -14.93 24.41 1.61
C ALA A 186 -14.99 25.72 0.79
N GLY A 187 -15.50 25.67 -0.44
CA GLY A 187 -15.78 26.84 -1.28
C GLY A 187 -14.59 27.41 -2.06
N ALA A 188 -13.47 26.70 -2.15
CA ALA A 188 -12.27 27.19 -2.85
C ALA A 188 -12.25 26.86 -4.35
N GLU A 189 -11.72 27.79 -5.15
CA GLU A 189 -11.31 27.54 -6.54
C GLU A 189 -9.96 26.79 -6.55
N VAL A 190 -9.99 25.46 -6.58
CA VAL A 190 -8.77 24.63 -6.50
C VAL A 190 -8.20 24.26 -7.87
N GLU A 191 -7.00 24.77 -8.15
CA GLU A 191 -6.18 24.47 -9.31
C GLU A 191 -5.12 23.43 -8.96
N THR A 192 -5.04 22.34 -9.73
CA THR A 192 -4.10 21.22 -9.49
C THR A 192 -3.09 21.13 -10.63
N VAL A 193 -1.80 21.21 -10.32
CA VAL A 193 -0.72 21.23 -11.34
C VAL A 193 0.34 20.17 -11.05
N ALA A 194 0.71 19.42 -12.07
CA ALA A 194 1.84 18.48 -12.02
C ALA A 194 3.16 19.23 -12.24
N ALA A 195 4.11 19.11 -11.30
CA ALA A 195 5.47 19.65 -11.42
C ALA A 195 6.49 18.59 -11.87
N TYR A 196 6.20 17.32 -11.58
CA TYR A 196 7.02 16.17 -11.93
C TYR A 196 6.13 15.00 -12.33
N ARG A 197 6.71 13.97 -12.95
CA ARG A 197 6.07 12.68 -13.19
C ARG A 197 6.85 11.53 -12.57
N ARG A 198 6.16 10.43 -12.27
CA ARG A 198 6.76 9.17 -11.81
C ARG A 198 6.88 8.21 -12.98
N LEU A 199 8.06 7.64 -13.15
CA LEU A 199 8.34 6.64 -14.17
C LEU A 199 8.77 5.33 -13.52
N VAL A 200 8.50 4.21 -14.19
CA VAL A 200 9.21 2.96 -13.90
C VAL A 200 10.66 3.15 -14.37
N PRO A 201 11.68 2.95 -13.51
CA PRO A 201 13.07 3.10 -13.92
C PRO A 201 13.50 2.07 -14.97
N ASP A 202 14.55 2.39 -15.73
CA ASP A 202 15.37 1.43 -16.47
C ASP A 202 16.71 1.25 -15.74
N PRO A 203 16.85 0.23 -14.84
CA PRO A 203 18.07 0.06 -14.07
C PRO A 203 19.21 -0.41 -14.97
N SER A 204 20.36 0.29 -14.91
CA SER A 204 21.53 -0.07 -15.73
C SER A 204 21.94 -1.55 -15.59
N ILE A 205 22.59 -2.11 -16.62
CA ILE A 205 23.12 -3.49 -16.62
C ILE A 205 24.00 -3.77 -15.38
N GLY A 206 24.76 -2.78 -14.90
CA GLY A 206 25.57 -2.89 -13.68
C GLY A 206 24.76 -2.91 -12.38
N ALA A 207 23.57 -2.32 -12.36
CA ALA A 207 22.62 -2.43 -11.25
C ALA A 207 21.97 -3.82 -11.23
N TRP A 208 21.43 -4.28 -12.37
CA TRP A 208 20.87 -5.63 -12.52
C TRP A 208 21.88 -6.72 -12.19
N SER A 209 23.13 -6.62 -12.65
CA SER A 209 24.20 -7.57 -12.33
C SER A 209 24.42 -7.76 -10.82
N ARG A 210 24.28 -6.71 -10.01
CA ARG A 210 24.31 -6.81 -8.54
C ARG A 210 23.07 -7.50 -7.98
N ILE A 211 21.89 -7.25 -8.53
CA ILE A 211 20.65 -7.91 -8.10
C ILE A 211 20.67 -9.41 -8.44
N HIS A 212 21.07 -9.79 -9.66
CA HIS A 212 21.31 -11.19 -10.05
C HIS A 212 22.31 -11.87 -9.11
N THR A 213 23.41 -11.19 -8.77
CA THR A 213 24.41 -11.72 -7.82
C THR A 213 23.79 -11.97 -6.44
N LEU A 214 23.01 -11.02 -5.90
CA LEU A 214 22.37 -11.15 -4.59
C LEU A 214 21.29 -12.26 -4.54
N LEU A 215 20.52 -12.42 -5.61
CA LEU A 215 19.41 -13.38 -5.72
C LEU A 215 19.81 -14.78 -6.22
N SER A 216 21.06 -14.95 -6.67
CA SER A 216 21.57 -16.24 -7.15
C SER A 216 21.57 -17.31 -6.05
N ASP A 217 21.29 -18.57 -6.42
CA ASP A 217 21.27 -19.71 -5.49
C ASP A 217 22.65 -20.05 -4.89
N GLU A 218 23.74 -19.48 -5.44
CA GLU A 218 25.09 -19.56 -4.88
C GLU A 218 25.37 -18.48 -3.82
N SER A 219 24.59 -17.39 -3.81
CA SER A 219 24.73 -16.31 -2.83
C SER A 219 24.27 -16.74 -1.45
N ARG A 220 25.20 -16.71 -0.49
CA ARG A 220 24.90 -16.83 0.94
C ARG A 220 24.86 -15.47 1.64
N THR A 221 24.77 -14.38 0.86
CA THR A 221 24.82 -13.01 1.38
C THR A 221 23.42 -12.63 1.86
N PRO A 222 23.18 -12.45 3.17
CA PRO A 222 21.88 -12.02 3.66
C PRO A 222 21.60 -10.62 3.12
N HIS A 223 20.36 -10.39 2.67
CA HIS A 223 19.99 -9.10 2.10
C HIS A 223 18.56 -8.69 2.47
N ALA A 224 18.34 -7.37 2.53
CA ALA A 224 17.06 -6.76 2.86
C ALA A 224 16.70 -5.64 1.89
N TRP A 225 15.44 -5.56 1.47
CA TRP A 225 14.91 -4.57 0.54
C TRP A 225 14.09 -3.52 1.28
N LEU A 226 14.52 -2.26 1.25
CA LEU A 226 13.75 -1.14 1.79
C LEU A 226 12.75 -0.63 0.75
N VAL A 227 11.46 -0.88 0.96
CA VAL A 227 10.39 -0.43 0.06
C VAL A 227 9.53 0.66 0.73
N THR A 228 9.52 1.86 0.14
CA THR A 228 8.92 3.05 0.76
C THR A 228 7.57 3.49 0.18
N SER A 229 7.07 2.83 -0.87
CA SER A 229 5.73 3.08 -1.41
C SER A 229 5.10 1.82 -2.00
N SER A 230 3.77 1.73 -1.95
CA SER A 230 3.00 0.67 -2.64
C SER A 230 3.19 0.68 -4.16
N GLU A 231 3.68 1.78 -4.71
CA GLU A 231 3.96 1.96 -6.13
C GLU A 231 5.30 1.31 -6.49
N GLY A 232 6.38 1.62 -5.77
CA GLY A 232 7.67 0.94 -5.96
C GLY A 232 7.56 -0.58 -5.76
N VAL A 233 6.71 -1.04 -4.84
CA VAL A 233 6.41 -2.48 -4.65
C VAL A 233 5.75 -3.14 -5.87
N ARG A 234 4.92 -2.40 -6.64
CA ARG A 234 4.37 -2.91 -7.91
C ARG A 234 5.42 -2.88 -9.01
N ASN A 235 6.16 -1.78 -9.14
CA ASN A 235 7.23 -1.63 -10.11
C ASN A 235 8.32 -2.70 -9.92
N LEU A 236 8.60 -3.13 -8.68
CA LEU A 236 9.47 -4.27 -8.40
C LEU A 236 8.92 -5.59 -8.93
N ALA A 237 7.62 -5.84 -8.82
CA ALA A 237 7.02 -7.08 -9.30
C ALA A 237 6.98 -7.14 -10.84
N GLU A 238 6.81 -5.99 -11.50
CA GLU A 238 6.90 -5.82 -12.95
C GLU A 238 8.34 -6.00 -13.44
N LEU A 239 9.30 -5.23 -12.91
CA LEU A 239 10.73 -5.36 -13.22
C LEU A 239 11.28 -6.77 -12.90
N ALA A 240 10.80 -7.42 -11.83
CA ALA A 240 11.17 -8.80 -11.51
C ALA A 240 10.56 -9.82 -12.49
N HIS A 241 9.39 -9.55 -13.07
CA HIS A 241 8.80 -10.41 -14.09
C HIS A 241 9.62 -10.40 -15.38
N ASP A 242 10.02 -9.20 -15.82
CA ASP A 242 10.65 -8.97 -17.12
C ASP A 242 12.15 -9.27 -17.12
N HIS A 243 12.86 -9.06 -16.01
CA HIS A 243 14.32 -9.15 -15.95
C HIS A 243 14.89 -10.31 -15.11
N LEU A 244 14.13 -10.93 -14.19
CA LEU A 244 14.64 -12.02 -13.34
C LEU A 244 14.16 -13.40 -13.77
N THR A 245 15.01 -14.41 -13.61
CA THR A 245 14.64 -15.81 -13.86
C THR A 245 13.68 -16.33 -12.79
N ALA A 246 12.98 -17.44 -13.08
CA ALA A 246 12.03 -18.04 -12.14
C ALA A 246 12.64 -18.47 -10.78
N SER A 247 13.95 -18.78 -10.71
CA SER A 247 14.62 -19.06 -9.42
C SER A 247 14.83 -17.76 -8.64
N GLU A 248 15.35 -16.72 -9.29
CA GLU A 248 15.59 -15.40 -8.68
C GLU A 248 14.30 -14.73 -8.24
N GLN A 249 13.20 -14.86 -9.00
CA GLN A 249 11.86 -14.41 -8.58
C GLN A 249 11.39 -15.16 -7.32
N ALA A 250 11.66 -16.46 -7.21
CA ALA A 250 11.31 -17.26 -6.03
C ALA A 250 12.19 -16.93 -4.80
N GLN A 251 13.46 -16.55 -5.01
CA GLN A 251 14.32 -16.05 -3.94
C GLN A 251 13.96 -14.63 -3.51
N LEU A 252 13.63 -13.74 -4.46
CA LEU A 252 13.17 -12.38 -4.17
C LEU A 252 11.89 -12.38 -3.34
N LYS A 253 10.95 -13.31 -3.59
CA LYS A 253 9.74 -13.47 -2.77
C LYS A 253 10.02 -13.86 -1.32
N ARG A 254 11.13 -14.53 -1.05
CA ARG A 254 11.60 -14.93 0.29
C ARG A 254 12.53 -13.90 0.94
N ALA A 255 13.01 -12.91 0.19
CA ALA A 255 13.91 -11.88 0.70
C ALA A 255 13.24 -11.06 1.82
N MET A 256 14.04 -10.49 2.72
CA MET A 256 13.53 -9.65 3.81
C MET A 256 13.15 -8.27 3.27
N PHE A 257 11.92 -7.83 3.49
CA PHE A 257 11.46 -6.47 3.16
C PHE A 257 11.27 -5.62 4.42
N VAL A 258 11.65 -4.36 4.34
CA VAL A 258 11.36 -3.34 5.36
C VAL A 258 10.48 -2.27 4.74
N ALA A 259 9.34 -1.99 5.38
CA ALA A 259 8.35 -1.02 4.92
C ALA A 259 8.01 -0.01 6.02
N PRO A 260 7.91 1.31 5.74
CA PRO A 260 7.61 2.31 6.76
C PRO A 260 6.13 2.38 7.16
N HIS A 261 5.23 1.70 6.45
CA HIS A 261 3.77 1.82 6.66
C HIS A 261 3.04 0.49 6.36
N PRO A 262 2.03 0.07 7.16
CA PRO A 262 1.29 -1.19 6.98
C PRO A 262 0.78 -1.41 5.54
N ARG A 263 0.10 -0.42 4.95
CA ARG A 263 -0.38 -0.45 3.55
C ARG A 263 0.66 -0.87 2.50
N ILE A 264 1.93 -0.55 2.70
CA ILE A 264 3.02 -0.94 1.79
C ILE A 264 3.31 -2.44 1.97
N ALA A 265 3.37 -2.92 3.21
CA ALA A 265 3.51 -4.33 3.54
C ALA A 265 2.30 -5.17 3.09
N GLU A 266 1.08 -4.65 3.20
CA GLU A 266 -0.13 -5.26 2.62
C GLU A 266 -0.01 -5.40 1.09
N THR A 267 0.46 -4.34 0.41
CA THR A 267 0.70 -4.39 -1.05
C THR A 267 1.74 -5.45 -1.40
N ALA A 268 2.80 -5.59 -0.60
CA ALA A 268 3.84 -6.60 -0.83
C ALA A 268 3.32 -8.03 -0.59
N ARG A 269 2.55 -8.28 0.49
CA ARG A 269 1.91 -9.59 0.73
C ARG A 269 0.94 -9.97 -0.38
N ALA A 270 0.19 -9.00 -0.92
CA ALA A 270 -0.74 -9.23 -2.03
C ALA A 270 -0.05 -9.63 -3.35
N LEU A 271 1.24 -9.29 -3.53
CA LEU A 271 2.07 -9.72 -4.67
C LEU A 271 2.90 -10.99 -4.36
N GLY A 272 2.77 -11.54 -3.16
CA GLY A 272 3.43 -12.77 -2.73
C GLY A 272 4.87 -12.60 -2.26
N PHE A 273 5.21 -11.47 -1.64
CA PHE A 273 6.44 -11.35 -0.84
C PHE A 273 6.16 -11.84 0.60
N ASP A 274 6.96 -12.79 1.09
CA ASP A 274 6.68 -13.56 2.31
C ASP A 274 7.14 -12.85 3.59
N SER A 275 8.35 -12.27 3.58
CA SER A 275 9.03 -11.78 4.78
C SER A 275 9.06 -10.25 4.82
N ILE A 276 8.13 -9.60 5.54
CA ILE A 276 8.01 -8.14 5.57
C ILE A 276 7.87 -7.61 7.00
N THR A 277 8.82 -6.78 7.43
CA THR A 277 8.81 -6.02 8.70
C THR A 277 8.34 -4.59 8.49
N VAL A 278 7.49 -4.08 9.39
CA VAL A 278 7.07 -2.67 9.40
C VAL A 278 7.93 -1.88 10.39
N SER A 279 8.65 -0.86 9.91
CA SER A 279 9.53 -0.01 10.74
C SER A 279 8.83 1.17 11.40
N GLY A 280 7.70 1.61 10.82
CA GLY A 280 7.18 2.96 11.02
C GLY A 280 7.94 4.01 10.19
N ALA A 281 7.35 5.20 10.08
CA ALA A 281 7.85 6.27 9.20
C ALA A 281 9.11 6.98 9.73
N GLY A 282 9.93 7.52 8.82
CA GLY A 282 11.12 8.32 9.14
C GLY A 282 12.40 7.50 9.27
N ASP A 283 13.51 8.09 8.83
CA ASP A 283 14.75 7.38 8.51
C ASP A 283 15.46 6.80 9.74
N GLU A 284 15.32 7.42 10.92
CA GLU A 284 15.83 6.87 12.17
C GLU A 284 15.22 5.50 12.53
N ARG A 285 13.91 5.34 12.30
CA ARG A 285 13.20 4.08 12.57
C ARG A 285 13.54 3.04 11.51
N ILE A 286 13.57 3.44 10.24
CA ILE A 286 13.99 2.59 9.12
C ILE A 286 15.43 2.07 9.35
N ALA A 287 16.37 2.96 9.68
CA ALA A 287 17.76 2.60 9.99
C ALA A 287 17.83 1.64 11.18
N ARG A 288 17.12 1.92 12.29
CA ARG A 288 17.08 1.03 13.46
C ARG A 288 16.57 -0.36 13.12
N THR A 289 15.51 -0.48 12.30
CA THR A 289 15.01 -1.78 11.83
C THR A 289 16.06 -2.50 10.97
N LEU A 290 16.64 -1.84 9.97
CA LEU A 290 17.65 -2.44 9.08
C LEU A 290 18.91 -2.88 9.85
N LEU A 291 19.36 -2.08 10.82
CA LEU A 291 20.49 -2.44 11.70
C LEU A 291 20.14 -3.60 12.65
N SER A 292 18.89 -3.73 13.11
CA SER A 292 18.46 -4.89 13.89
C SER A 292 18.41 -6.19 13.08
N LEU A 293 18.27 -6.11 11.75
CA LEU A 293 18.41 -7.27 10.83
C LEU A 293 19.87 -7.61 10.52
N ALA A 294 20.81 -6.66 10.74
CA ALA A 294 22.24 -6.87 10.54
C ALA A 294 22.96 -7.42 11.79
N ALA A 295 22.34 -7.30 12.97
CA ALA A 295 22.89 -7.82 14.21
C ALA A 295 22.81 -9.37 14.26
N PRO A 296 23.87 -10.08 14.67
CA PRO A 296 23.77 -11.50 14.99
C PRO A 296 22.82 -11.71 16.18
N PHE A 297 22.08 -12.83 16.17
CA PHE A 297 21.20 -13.23 17.28
C PHE A 297 21.99 -13.65 18.54
N GLU A 298 22.58 -12.68 19.24
CA GLU A 298 22.98 -12.87 20.64
C GLU A 298 21.72 -12.93 21.51
N VAL A 299 21.32 -14.15 21.88
CA VAL A 299 20.27 -14.39 22.88
C VAL A 299 20.82 -13.99 24.25
N GLN A 300 20.69 -12.70 24.58
CA GLN A 300 21.06 -12.21 25.91
C GLN A 300 20.15 -12.86 26.96
N PRO A 301 20.69 -13.63 27.94
CA PRO A 301 19.88 -14.23 28.98
C PRO A 301 19.31 -13.12 29.89
N VAL A 302 18.01 -13.23 30.21
CA VAL A 302 17.29 -12.26 31.03
C VAL A 302 18.00 -12.07 32.38
N GLN A 303 18.57 -10.88 32.61
CA GLN A 303 19.17 -10.54 33.89
C GLN A 303 18.07 -10.26 34.93
N SER A 304 17.81 -11.24 35.78
CA SER A 304 16.97 -11.11 36.97
C SER A 304 17.67 -10.29 38.06
N ASN A 305 17.67 -8.97 37.90
CA ASN A 305 18.17 -8.04 38.91
C ASN A 305 17.30 -8.16 40.19
N PRO A 306 17.89 -8.39 41.39
CA PRO A 306 17.10 -8.60 42.61
C PRO A 306 16.40 -7.31 43.07
N ALA A 307 15.18 -7.47 43.60
CA ALA A 307 14.39 -6.35 44.09
C ALA A 307 15.04 -5.69 45.32
N GLN A 308 15.14 -4.37 45.31
CA GLN A 308 15.51 -3.58 46.48
C GLN A 308 14.26 -3.34 47.33
N GLU A 309 14.35 -3.62 48.64
CA GLU A 309 13.34 -3.17 49.59
C GLU A 309 13.33 -1.63 49.65
N ARG A 310 12.14 -1.03 49.55
CA ARG A 310 11.92 0.38 49.87
C ARG A 310 10.73 0.49 50.82
N MET A 311 11.00 1.01 52.01
CA MET A 311 10.01 1.26 53.05
C MET A 311 9.03 2.37 52.64
N SER A 312 7.80 2.30 53.16
CA SER A 312 6.83 3.41 53.11
C SER A 312 6.16 3.62 54.47
N ASP A 313 6.59 4.70 55.11
CA ASP A 313 5.84 5.57 56.02
C ASP A 313 4.43 5.96 55.51
N THR A 314 3.46 6.51 56.28
CA THR A 314 3.21 6.62 57.74
C THR A 314 1.83 7.31 57.94
N ASN A 315 1.10 7.00 59.04
CA ASN A 315 -0.14 7.69 59.52
C ASN A 315 -1.39 7.63 58.56
N ALA A 316 -2.61 8.06 58.91
CA ALA A 316 -3.12 8.84 60.07
C ALA A 316 -4.60 8.54 60.44
N SER A 317 -5.00 8.87 61.68
CA SER A 317 -6.33 9.43 62.07
C SER A 317 -7.63 8.61 61.90
N THR A 318 -8.73 8.81 62.67
CA THR A 318 -9.01 9.49 63.97
C THR A 318 -10.32 8.90 64.57
N THR A 319 -10.52 9.06 65.89
CA THR A 319 -11.69 8.66 66.72
C THR A 319 -13.07 9.22 66.26
N PRO A 320 -14.20 8.64 66.71
CA PRO A 320 -14.86 9.21 67.92
C PRO A 320 -15.48 8.20 68.93
N THR A 321 -15.76 8.73 70.12
CA THR A 321 -16.48 8.19 71.31
C THR A 321 -17.37 9.36 71.85
N PRO A 322 -17.96 9.41 73.07
CA PRO A 322 -18.24 8.43 74.14
C PRO A 322 -19.78 8.20 74.20
N PRO A 323 -20.52 8.07 75.34
CA PRO A 323 -20.24 7.67 76.74
C PRO A 323 -21.05 6.39 77.10
N THR A 324 -21.57 6.03 78.28
CA THR A 324 -21.70 6.47 79.70
C THR A 324 -22.15 5.21 80.48
N SER A 325 -22.00 4.98 81.79
CA SER A 325 -21.17 5.42 82.93
C SER A 325 -21.38 4.33 84.03
N SER A 326 -20.82 4.27 85.23
CA SER A 326 -19.96 5.10 86.10
C SER A 326 -19.18 4.09 87.02
N SER A 327 -18.47 4.34 88.13
CA SER A 327 -18.23 5.50 89.00
C SER A 327 -16.86 5.35 89.74
N ALA A 328 -16.74 5.74 91.02
CA ALA A 328 -15.54 5.74 91.87
C ALA A 328 -15.96 5.80 93.37
N PRO A 329 -15.07 5.90 94.41
CA PRO A 329 -13.60 6.01 94.42
C PRO A 329 -12.83 5.20 95.52
N ARG A 330 -11.52 5.51 95.62
CA ARG A 330 -10.45 5.17 96.60
C ARG A 330 -10.70 5.75 98.03
N PRO A 331 -9.82 5.63 99.10
CA PRO A 331 -8.35 5.36 99.19
C PRO A 331 -7.96 4.27 100.26
N ALA A 332 -6.72 4.06 100.77
CA ALA A 332 -5.47 4.86 100.81
C ALA A 332 -4.14 4.03 100.88
N THR A 333 -3.07 4.61 101.43
CA THR A 333 -1.63 4.25 101.36
C THR A 333 -0.91 4.60 102.69
N ALA A 334 0.17 3.91 103.14
CA ALA A 334 1.34 4.47 103.87
C ALA A 334 2.41 3.44 104.37
N LEU A 335 3.62 3.94 104.73
CA LEU A 335 4.86 3.30 105.24
C LEU A 335 5.69 4.40 106.03
N PRO A 336 6.87 4.19 106.69
CA PRO A 336 7.60 2.98 107.13
C PRO A 336 8.03 2.94 108.66
N PRO A 337 9.28 3.14 109.20
CA PRO A 337 9.80 2.32 110.33
C PRO A 337 10.53 3.02 111.53
N ASN A 338 10.82 2.29 112.65
CA ASN A 338 12.11 2.24 113.43
C ASN A 338 12.02 1.60 114.86
N GLN A 339 13.18 1.50 115.53
CA GLN A 339 13.49 0.82 116.82
C GLN A 339 13.54 1.81 118.04
N PRO A 340 14.18 1.55 119.22
CA PRO A 340 14.10 0.44 120.22
C PRO A 340 13.85 0.94 121.69
N PHE A 341 13.69 0.07 122.71
CA PHE A 341 14.29 0.22 124.08
C PHE A 341 14.10 -1.04 124.99
N THR A 342 14.60 -0.98 126.25
CA THR A 342 14.63 -2.01 127.32
C THR A 342 14.05 -1.45 128.65
N PRO A 343 14.19 -2.02 129.88
CA PRO A 343 14.47 -3.39 130.37
C PRO A 343 13.53 -3.88 131.52
N TYR A 344 13.88 -5.03 132.14
CA TYR A 344 13.87 -5.34 133.61
C TYR A 344 13.14 -6.62 134.10
N GLU A 345 13.51 -7.04 135.32
CA GLU A 345 13.50 -8.41 135.85
C GLU A 345 12.18 -8.97 136.42
N MET A 346 12.04 -10.31 136.44
CA MET A 346 11.83 -11.19 137.63
C MET A 346 11.48 -12.63 137.18
N GLN A 347 11.84 -13.73 137.84
CA GLN A 347 12.85 -14.02 138.88
C GLN A 347 13.20 -15.53 138.84
N GLN A 348 14.36 -15.98 139.34
CA GLN A 348 14.76 -17.39 139.31
C GLN A 348 14.25 -18.22 140.50
N ALA A 349 13.99 -19.52 140.27
CA ALA A 349 14.03 -20.55 141.31
C ALA A 349 14.53 -21.90 140.76
N LYS A 350 15.42 -22.57 141.52
CA LYS A 350 15.77 -24.00 141.38
C LYS A 350 15.43 -24.68 142.72
N PRO A 351 15.04 -25.96 142.71
CA PRO A 351 15.98 -26.96 143.24
C PRO A 351 16.05 -28.25 142.39
N LYS A 352 16.74 -29.27 142.95
CA LYS A 352 17.26 -30.48 142.27
C LYS A 352 16.21 -31.61 142.18
N GLY A 353 16.26 -32.42 141.10
CA GLY A 353 15.58 -33.73 141.06
C GLY A 353 15.64 -34.46 139.69
N ASN A 354 16.07 -35.73 139.71
CA ASN A 354 15.89 -36.79 138.69
C ASN A 354 16.09 -36.45 137.19
N GLY A 355 17.35 -36.56 136.71
CA GLY A 355 17.72 -36.27 135.32
C GLY A 355 17.41 -37.33 134.24
N LEU A 356 16.74 -38.45 134.55
CA LEU A 356 16.54 -39.54 133.57
C LEU A 356 15.42 -39.26 132.56
N LEU A 357 14.35 -38.58 132.98
CA LEU A 357 13.11 -38.44 132.20
C LEU A 357 13.26 -37.49 131.00
N TRP A 358 14.06 -36.43 131.16
CA TRP A 358 14.34 -35.45 130.12
C TRP A 358 15.06 -36.03 128.89
N VAL A 359 15.90 -37.06 129.06
CA VAL A 359 16.63 -37.70 127.95
C VAL A 359 15.66 -38.36 126.97
N VAL A 360 14.64 -39.05 127.47
CA VAL A 360 13.63 -39.73 126.63
C VAL A 360 12.80 -38.71 125.85
N ILE A 361 12.35 -37.64 126.50
CA ILE A 361 11.58 -36.56 125.86
C ILE A 361 12.42 -35.88 124.76
N ALA A 362 13.69 -35.58 125.02
CA ALA A 362 14.59 -34.99 124.04
C ALA A 362 14.82 -35.92 122.83
N LEU A 363 14.93 -37.23 123.04
CA LEU A 363 15.14 -38.22 121.97
C LEU A 363 13.88 -38.37 121.09
N VAL A 364 12.68 -38.41 121.70
CA VAL A 364 11.41 -38.43 120.95
C VAL A 364 11.20 -37.12 120.18
N LEU A 365 11.51 -35.96 120.78
CA LEU A 365 11.43 -34.67 120.11
C LEU A 365 12.40 -34.59 118.92
N PHE A 366 13.64 -35.07 119.08
CA PHE A 366 14.63 -35.14 118.01
C PHE A 366 14.20 -36.08 116.87
N ALA A 367 13.61 -37.24 117.20
CA ALA A 367 13.05 -38.16 116.21
C ALA A 367 11.86 -37.54 115.45
N ALA A 368 10.97 -36.81 116.12
CA ALA A 368 9.87 -36.09 115.50
C ALA A 368 10.36 -34.95 114.57
N ILE A 369 11.36 -34.18 115.00
CA ILE A 369 11.99 -33.13 114.19
C ILE A 369 12.69 -33.74 112.96
N ALA A 370 13.46 -34.82 113.14
CA ALA A 370 14.12 -35.53 112.04
C ALA A 370 13.10 -36.11 111.04
N GLY A 371 12.01 -36.70 111.53
CA GLY A 371 10.89 -37.18 110.71
C GLY A 371 10.21 -36.06 109.92
N GLY A 372 9.94 -34.92 110.57
CA GLY A 372 9.37 -33.73 109.91
C GLY A 372 10.28 -33.17 108.82
N ILE A 373 11.60 -33.08 109.07
CA ILE A 373 12.60 -32.66 108.07
C ILE A 373 12.66 -33.66 106.90
N ALA A 374 12.62 -34.96 107.17
CA ALA A 374 12.60 -36.00 106.14
C ALA A 374 11.33 -35.96 105.28
N LEU A 375 10.16 -35.73 105.90
CA LEU A 375 8.88 -35.62 105.19
C LEU A 375 8.84 -34.33 104.34
N ASN A 376 9.26 -33.19 104.88
CA ASN A 376 9.35 -31.93 104.14
C ASN A 376 10.29 -32.06 102.92
N ARG A 377 11.48 -32.66 103.09
CA ARG A 377 12.40 -32.99 101.99
C ARG A 377 11.81 -33.95 100.94
N ARG A 378 10.76 -34.71 101.27
CA ARG A 378 10.06 -35.59 100.33
C ARG A 378 8.92 -34.86 99.60
N ILE A 379 8.21 -33.96 100.28
CA ILE A 379 7.20 -33.07 99.67
C ILE A 379 7.86 -32.16 98.62
N ILE A 380 8.93 -31.45 99.00
CA ILE A 380 9.69 -30.56 98.09
C ILE A 380 10.15 -31.30 96.81
N LYS A 381 10.55 -32.57 96.93
CA LYS A 381 10.95 -33.41 95.77
C LYS A 381 9.77 -33.84 94.90
N LEU A 382 8.59 -34.05 95.47
CA LEU A 382 7.37 -34.35 94.72
C LEU A 382 6.86 -33.12 93.99
N ASP A 383 6.87 -31.95 94.64
CA ASP A 383 6.52 -30.67 93.99
C ASP A 383 7.45 -30.37 92.81
N GLN A 384 8.76 -30.58 92.97
CA GLN A 384 9.74 -30.46 91.88
C GLN A 384 9.48 -31.44 90.72
N GLN A 385 9.05 -32.68 91.01
CA GLN A 385 8.71 -33.65 89.97
C GLN A 385 7.39 -33.32 89.25
N LEU A 386 6.43 -32.74 89.97
CA LEU A 386 5.17 -32.25 89.38
C LEU A 386 5.42 -31.00 88.52
N SER A 387 6.17 -30.01 89.01
CA SER A 387 6.48 -28.79 88.26
C SER A 387 7.24 -29.07 86.97
N HIS A 388 8.22 -29.99 86.99
CA HIS A 388 8.93 -30.39 85.77
C HIS A 388 8.04 -31.15 84.78
N ARG A 389 7.12 -32.01 85.25
CA ARG A 389 6.15 -32.67 84.37
C ARG A 389 5.14 -31.70 83.76
N GLN A 390 4.71 -30.71 84.53
CA GLN A 390 3.79 -29.68 84.04
C GLN A 390 4.48 -28.79 83.01
N GLN A 391 5.68 -28.29 83.29
CA GLN A 391 6.50 -27.55 82.32
C GLN A 391 6.76 -28.33 81.02
N ALA A 392 6.99 -29.65 81.10
CA ALA A 392 7.15 -30.50 79.91
C ALA A 392 5.86 -30.57 79.08
N ASN A 393 4.70 -30.77 79.70
CA ASN A 393 3.40 -30.75 79.02
C ASN A 393 3.08 -29.36 78.43
N ASP A 394 3.40 -28.29 79.15
CA ASP A 394 3.22 -26.91 78.69
C ASP A 394 4.10 -26.62 77.47
N SER A 395 5.35 -27.11 77.44
CA SER A 395 6.20 -27.02 76.24
C SER A 395 5.69 -27.83 75.04
N GLN A 396 5.15 -29.03 75.27
CA GLN A 396 4.59 -29.87 74.22
C GLN A 396 3.31 -29.26 73.63
N THR A 397 2.44 -28.67 74.46
CA THR A 397 1.23 -27.99 73.98
C THR A 397 1.55 -26.67 73.27
N ALA A 398 2.60 -25.96 73.66
CA ALA A 398 3.11 -24.82 72.90
C ALA A 398 3.67 -25.24 71.51
N GLU A 399 4.48 -26.30 71.46
CA GLU A 399 5.02 -26.84 70.20
C GLU A 399 3.90 -27.32 69.26
N LEU A 400 2.88 -28.00 69.80
CA LEU A 400 1.70 -28.41 69.03
C LEU A 400 0.91 -27.22 68.48
N ARG A 401 0.74 -26.13 69.25
CA ARG A 401 0.09 -24.90 68.77
C ARG A 401 0.84 -24.30 67.58
N VAL A 402 2.15 -24.10 67.70
CA VAL A 402 2.99 -23.56 66.62
C VAL A 402 2.88 -24.44 65.36
N LYS A 403 2.90 -25.77 65.50
CA LYS A 403 2.70 -26.70 64.38
C LYS A 403 1.30 -26.59 63.75
N THR A 404 0.25 -26.40 64.55
CA THR A 404 -1.11 -26.18 63.99
C THR A 404 -1.27 -24.82 63.32
N GLU A 405 -0.66 -23.77 63.86
CA GLU A 405 -0.66 -22.44 63.24
C GLU A 405 0.11 -22.44 61.91
N GLN A 406 1.27 -23.11 61.86
CA GLN A 406 2.03 -23.34 60.63
C GLN A 406 1.24 -24.16 59.60
N ALA A 407 0.56 -25.22 60.01
CA ALA A 407 -0.27 -26.04 59.13
C ALA A 407 -1.44 -25.22 58.54
N VAL A 408 -2.13 -24.42 59.35
CA VAL A 408 -3.20 -23.51 58.89
C VAL A 408 -2.64 -22.44 57.94
N ALA A 409 -1.43 -21.94 58.17
CA ALA A 409 -0.77 -21.01 57.24
C ALA A 409 -0.50 -21.67 55.87
N THR A 410 0.01 -22.90 55.85
CA THR A 410 0.26 -23.64 54.59
C THR A 410 -1.03 -24.00 53.85
N VAL A 411 -2.12 -24.31 54.56
CA VAL A 411 -3.44 -24.54 53.94
C VAL A 411 -3.95 -23.26 53.28
N ARG A 412 -3.94 -22.12 53.99
CA ARG A 412 -4.34 -20.81 53.41
C ARG A 412 -3.50 -20.42 52.19
N GLN A 413 -2.21 -20.77 52.19
CA GLN A 413 -1.33 -20.53 51.05
C GLN A 413 -1.70 -21.44 49.85
N ALA A 414 -2.08 -22.69 50.10
CA ALA A 414 -2.58 -23.59 49.07
C ALA A 414 -3.94 -23.14 48.51
N ASP A 415 -4.88 -22.72 49.37
CA ASP A 415 -6.18 -22.17 48.96
C ASP A 415 -6.01 -20.94 48.05
N ALA A 416 -5.08 -20.04 48.39
CA ALA A 416 -4.76 -18.87 47.57
C ALA A 416 -4.14 -19.24 46.21
N GLN A 417 -3.32 -20.30 46.15
CA GLN A 417 -2.78 -20.83 44.88
C GLN A 417 -3.87 -21.50 44.03
N ILE A 418 -4.79 -22.24 44.65
CA ILE A 418 -5.94 -22.85 43.97
C ILE A 418 -6.83 -21.76 43.37
N ALA A 419 -7.22 -20.74 44.14
CA ALA A 419 -8.00 -19.61 43.64
C ALA A 419 -7.30 -18.86 42.49
N GLN A 420 -5.97 -18.72 42.52
CA GLN A 420 -5.20 -18.13 41.43
C GLN A 420 -5.18 -19.02 40.17
N LEU A 421 -5.17 -20.35 40.33
CA LEU A 421 -5.24 -21.30 39.21
C LEU A 421 -6.65 -21.37 38.61
N GLU A 422 -7.70 -21.31 39.43
CA GLU A 422 -9.10 -21.22 38.99
C GLU A 422 -9.34 -19.91 38.21
N GLY A 423 -8.83 -18.78 38.71
CA GLY A 423 -8.86 -17.50 38.00
C GLY A 423 -8.19 -17.59 36.62
N LYS A 424 -6.94 -18.08 36.57
CA LYS A 424 -6.21 -18.29 35.30
C LYS A 424 -6.92 -19.25 34.34
N LEU A 425 -7.64 -20.25 34.85
CA LEU A 425 -8.43 -21.17 34.02
C LEU A 425 -9.67 -20.49 33.44
N ALA A 426 -10.35 -19.66 34.22
CA ALA A 426 -11.47 -18.84 33.75
C ALA A 426 -11.01 -17.80 32.71
N ASP A 427 -9.89 -17.11 32.97
CA ASP A 427 -9.27 -16.16 32.02
C ASP A 427 -8.92 -16.86 30.69
N ALA A 428 -8.32 -18.06 30.75
CA ALA A 428 -7.98 -18.84 29.57
C ALA A 428 -9.21 -19.32 28.78
N GLN A 429 -10.30 -19.72 29.47
CA GLN A 429 -11.56 -20.08 28.83
C GLN A 429 -12.24 -18.86 28.17
N GLY A 430 -12.25 -17.71 28.83
CA GLY A 430 -12.75 -16.45 28.28
C GLY A 430 -11.95 -16.00 27.05
N ALA A 431 -10.61 -16.07 27.12
CA ALA A 431 -9.74 -15.78 25.99
C ALA A 431 -9.98 -16.74 24.81
N GLN A 432 -10.22 -18.03 25.07
CA GLN A 432 -10.55 -19.01 24.03
C GLN A 432 -11.90 -18.72 23.37
N GLN A 433 -12.93 -18.29 24.12
CA GLN A 433 -14.21 -17.87 23.54
C GLN A 433 -14.08 -16.57 22.73
N ALA A 434 -13.36 -15.57 23.24
CA ALA A 434 -13.12 -14.32 22.53
C ALA A 434 -12.36 -14.56 21.21
N LEU A 435 -11.36 -15.45 21.20
CA LEU A 435 -10.64 -15.83 19.99
C LEU A 435 -11.55 -16.56 18.98
N GLN A 436 -12.45 -17.43 19.45
CA GLN A 436 -13.44 -18.08 18.57
C GLN A 436 -14.42 -17.07 17.94
N GLN A 437 -14.86 -16.05 18.70
CA GLN A 437 -15.66 -14.96 18.16
C GLN A 437 -14.89 -14.16 17.11
N GLN A 438 -13.65 -13.74 17.41
CA GLN A 438 -12.79 -13.04 16.46
C GLN A 438 -12.56 -13.83 15.16
N TYR A 439 -12.38 -15.15 15.23
CA TYR A 439 -12.29 -15.97 14.02
C TYR A 439 -13.59 -16.04 13.22
N ALA A 440 -14.76 -16.11 13.88
CA ALA A 440 -16.06 -16.11 13.23
C ALA A 440 -16.36 -14.75 12.57
N ASP A 441 -16.09 -13.64 13.26
CA ASP A 441 -16.28 -12.29 12.76
C ASP A 441 -15.33 -11.97 11.61
N LEU A 442 -14.06 -12.40 11.69
CA LEU A 442 -13.09 -12.25 10.60
C LEU A 442 -13.47 -13.07 9.37
N ALA A 443 -13.97 -14.30 9.55
CA ALA A 443 -14.45 -15.14 8.45
C ALA A 443 -15.67 -14.51 7.76
N ARG A 444 -16.64 -14.00 8.54
CA ARG A 444 -17.83 -13.32 8.01
C ARG A 444 -17.46 -12.04 7.27
N ASN A 445 -16.64 -11.17 7.88
CA ASN A 445 -16.13 -9.95 7.22
C ASN A 445 -15.37 -10.24 5.92
N ARG A 446 -14.65 -11.37 5.83
CA ARG A 446 -13.96 -11.79 4.59
C ARG A 446 -14.96 -12.15 3.48
N ASP A 447 -15.96 -12.97 3.79
CA ASP A 447 -16.98 -13.39 2.81
C ASP A 447 -17.89 -12.22 2.40
N ASP A 448 -18.27 -11.34 3.34
CA ASP A 448 -19.00 -10.09 3.04
C ASP A 448 -18.18 -9.14 2.17
N TRP A 449 -16.87 -8.98 2.42
CA TRP A 449 -15.98 -8.15 1.61
C TRP A 449 -15.79 -8.71 0.19
N THR A 450 -15.53 -10.02 0.05
CA THR A 450 -15.41 -10.64 -1.28
C THR A 450 -16.72 -10.57 -2.08
N MET A 451 -17.87 -10.71 -1.43
CA MET A 451 -19.17 -10.54 -2.08
C MET A 451 -19.45 -9.07 -2.46
N ALA A 452 -18.97 -8.10 -1.68
CA ALA A 452 -19.03 -6.69 -2.03
C ALA A 452 -18.16 -6.37 -3.26
N GLU A 453 -16.92 -6.87 -3.30
CA GLU A 453 -16.01 -6.73 -4.44
C GLU A 453 -16.58 -7.38 -5.71
N VAL A 454 -17.07 -8.62 -5.61
CA VAL A 454 -17.73 -9.32 -6.73
C VAL A 454 -18.98 -8.57 -7.22
N GLY A 455 -19.77 -8.01 -6.30
CA GLY A 455 -20.89 -7.14 -6.65
C GLY A 455 -20.46 -5.89 -7.42
N GLN A 456 -19.35 -5.26 -7.05
CA GLN A 456 -18.79 -4.12 -7.79
C GLN A 456 -18.27 -4.55 -9.17
N MET A 457 -17.59 -5.68 -9.28
CA MET A 457 -17.11 -6.21 -10.57
C MET A 457 -18.25 -6.53 -11.53
N LEU A 458 -19.33 -7.14 -11.05
CA LEU A 458 -20.51 -7.45 -11.86
C LEU A 458 -21.27 -6.18 -12.28
N SER A 459 -21.36 -5.17 -11.40
CA SER A 459 -21.97 -3.88 -11.75
C SER A 459 -21.16 -3.15 -12.82
N ALA A 460 -19.85 -3.02 -12.64
CA ALA A 460 -18.95 -2.41 -13.62
C ALA A 460 -18.92 -3.19 -14.94
N ALA A 461 -18.98 -4.53 -14.90
CA ALA A 461 -19.11 -5.35 -16.10
C ALA A 461 -20.43 -5.10 -16.84
N SER A 462 -21.54 -4.88 -16.12
CA SER A 462 -22.85 -4.61 -16.72
C SER A 462 -22.91 -3.22 -17.34
N GLU A 463 -22.41 -2.21 -16.64
CA GLU A 463 -22.28 -0.85 -17.15
C GLU A 463 -21.36 -0.79 -18.38
N GLN A 464 -20.18 -1.39 -18.30
CA GLN A 464 -19.24 -1.46 -19.42
C GLN A 464 -19.81 -2.28 -20.60
N LEU A 465 -20.61 -3.32 -20.35
CA LEU A 465 -21.29 -4.09 -21.39
C LEU A 465 -22.41 -3.28 -22.06
N GLN A 466 -23.15 -2.46 -21.31
CA GLN A 466 -24.17 -1.55 -21.87
C GLN A 466 -23.54 -0.40 -22.66
N LEU A 467 -22.45 0.21 -22.15
CA LEU A 467 -21.77 1.35 -22.78
C LEU A 467 -20.92 0.95 -23.99
N THR A 468 -20.19 -0.18 -23.92
CA THR A 468 -19.21 -0.58 -24.95
C THR A 468 -19.59 -1.81 -25.74
N GLY A 469 -20.63 -2.56 -25.33
CA GLY A 469 -21.06 -3.81 -25.98
C GLY A 469 -19.96 -4.88 -26.08
N ASN A 470 -18.93 -4.81 -25.22
CA ASN A 470 -17.77 -5.71 -25.26
C ASN A 470 -18.04 -6.97 -24.42
N THR A 471 -18.58 -8.00 -25.08
CA THR A 471 -18.90 -9.30 -24.45
C THR A 471 -17.66 -10.03 -23.93
N GLN A 472 -16.47 -9.84 -24.53
CA GLN A 472 -15.23 -10.44 -24.05
C GLN A 472 -14.77 -9.85 -22.71
N LEU A 473 -14.84 -8.52 -22.56
CA LEU A 473 -14.48 -7.84 -21.32
C LEU A 473 -15.44 -8.18 -20.18
N ALA A 474 -16.75 -8.25 -20.48
CA ALA A 474 -17.75 -8.72 -19.53
C ALA A 474 -17.53 -10.20 -19.14
N LEU A 475 -17.23 -11.08 -20.10
CA LEU A 475 -16.94 -12.49 -19.86
C LEU A 475 -15.71 -12.67 -18.95
N PHE A 476 -14.64 -11.91 -19.17
CA PHE A 476 -13.45 -11.91 -18.32
C PHE A 476 -13.76 -11.45 -16.88
N ALA A 477 -14.59 -10.41 -16.72
CA ALA A 477 -15.03 -9.94 -15.41
C ALA A 477 -15.87 -11.00 -14.67
N LEU A 478 -16.79 -11.70 -15.37
CA LEU A 478 -17.58 -12.78 -14.77
C LEU A 478 -16.72 -14.00 -14.42
N GLN A 479 -15.75 -14.37 -15.25
CA GLN A 479 -14.78 -15.43 -14.93
C GLN A 479 -13.93 -15.06 -13.70
N SER A 480 -13.50 -13.80 -13.61
CA SER A 480 -12.78 -13.27 -12.44
C SER A 480 -13.65 -13.32 -11.17
N ALA A 481 -14.94 -13.00 -11.28
CA ALA A 481 -15.90 -13.08 -10.18
C ALA A 481 -16.11 -14.52 -9.70
N ASP A 482 -16.34 -15.49 -10.60
CA ASP A 482 -16.47 -16.90 -10.21
C ASP A 482 -15.18 -17.45 -9.56
N THR A 483 -14.00 -17.04 -10.08
CA THR A 483 -12.70 -17.42 -9.53
C THR A 483 -12.50 -16.90 -8.11
N ARG A 484 -12.95 -15.66 -7.80
CA ARG A 484 -12.91 -15.11 -6.43
C ARG A 484 -13.87 -15.84 -5.49
N LEU A 485 -15.08 -16.17 -5.95
CA LEU A 485 -16.04 -16.94 -5.17
C LEU A 485 -15.67 -18.43 -5.02
N ALA A 486 -14.72 -18.95 -5.80
CA ALA A 486 -14.26 -20.34 -5.70
C ALA A 486 -13.48 -20.67 -4.41
N ALA A 487 -13.11 -19.65 -3.62
CA ALA A 487 -12.38 -19.79 -2.35
C ALA A 487 -13.26 -19.75 -1.09
N SER A 488 -14.59 -19.76 -1.23
CA SER A 488 -15.55 -19.79 -0.11
C SER A 488 -16.68 -20.81 -0.34
N ASP A 489 -16.72 -21.84 0.50
CA ASP A 489 -17.65 -23.00 0.40
C ASP A 489 -19.09 -22.72 0.87
N GLY A 490 -19.45 -21.45 1.10
CA GLY A 490 -20.75 -21.07 1.64
C GLY A 490 -21.92 -21.45 0.73
N ALA A 491 -22.95 -22.11 1.27
CA ALA A 491 -24.12 -22.54 0.50
C ALA A 491 -24.85 -21.39 -0.24
N GLN A 492 -24.77 -20.16 0.29
CA GLN A 492 -25.28 -18.96 -0.37
C GLN A 492 -24.36 -18.47 -1.50
N VAL A 493 -23.03 -18.61 -1.35
CA VAL A 493 -22.04 -18.29 -2.40
C VAL A 493 -22.22 -19.19 -3.62
N LEU A 494 -22.50 -20.48 -3.41
CA LEU A 494 -22.81 -21.42 -4.49
C LEU A 494 -24.04 -21.02 -5.33
N ALA A 495 -25.03 -20.34 -4.74
CA ALA A 495 -26.16 -19.80 -5.47
C ALA A 495 -25.77 -18.61 -6.37
N VAL A 496 -24.88 -17.74 -5.91
CA VAL A 496 -24.31 -16.63 -6.70
C VAL A 496 -23.44 -17.17 -7.84
N ARG A 497 -22.54 -18.12 -7.57
CA ARG A 497 -21.72 -18.78 -8.60
C ARG A 497 -22.56 -19.41 -9.71
N LYS A 498 -23.68 -20.04 -9.34
CA LYS A 498 -24.63 -20.61 -10.33
C LYS A 498 -25.25 -19.54 -11.24
N ALA A 499 -25.56 -18.35 -10.71
CA ALA A 499 -26.07 -17.24 -11.51
C ALA A 499 -24.99 -16.67 -12.45
N ILE A 500 -23.76 -16.51 -11.95
CA ILE A 500 -22.59 -16.09 -12.75
C ILE A 500 -22.33 -17.09 -13.90
N ALA A 501 -22.37 -18.40 -13.64
CA ALA A 501 -22.22 -19.42 -14.67
C ALA A 501 -23.31 -19.32 -15.77
N GLN A 502 -24.55 -19.00 -15.39
CA GLN A 502 -25.64 -18.81 -16.36
C GLN A 502 -25.42 -17.58 -17.25
N ASP A 503 -24.95 -16.45 -16.70
CA ASP A 503 -24.67 -15.25 -17.48
C ASP A 503 -23.39 -15.39 -18.32
N ILE A 504 -22.38 -16.13 -17.83
CA ILE A 504 -21.21 -16.56 -18.62
C ILE A 504 -21.63 -17.30 -19.90
N ASP A 505 -22.56 -18.25 -19.78
CA ASP A 505 -22.98 -19.06 -20.93
C ASP A 505 -23.92 -18.30 -21.88
N LYS A 506 -24.69 -17.30 -21.39
CA LYS A 506 -25.35 -16.30 -22.26
C LYS A 506 -24.34 -15.49 -23.06
N LEU A 507 -23.29 -14.96 -22.42
CA LEU A 507 -22.26 -14.17 -23.11
C LEU A 507 -21.50 -14.97 -24.17
N LYS A 508 -21.17 -16.24 -23.90
CA LYS A 508 -20.54 -17.15 -24.87
C LYS A 508 -21.42 -17.49 -26.08
N SER A 509 -22.75 -17.47 -25.92
CA SER A 509 -23.70 -17.83 -26.98
C SER A 509 -24.22 -16.64 -27.78
N ALA A 510 -23.89 -15.41 -27.38
CA ALA A 510 -24.17 -14.21 -28.15
C ALA A 510 -23.22 -14.11 -29.38
N PRO A 511 -23.74 -13.83 -30.59
CA PRO A 511 -22.91 -13.69 -31.78
C PRO A 511 -22.07 -12.40 -31.70
N SER A 512 -20.75 -12.54 -31.56
CA SER A 512 -19.84 -11.40 -31.51
C SER A 512 -19.70 -10.73 -32.88
N THR A 513 -20.24 -9.52 -33.03
CA THR A 513 -19.98 -8.67 -34.20
C THR A 513 -18.48 -8.37 -34.30
N ASP A 514 -17.82 -8.86 -35.36
CA ASP A 514 -16.40 -8.63 -35.60
C ASP A 514 -16.14 -7.20 -36.11
N LEU A 515 -16.18 -6.23 -35.20
CA LEU A 515 -15.91 -4.82 -35.49
C LEU A 515 -14.53 -4.60 -36.12
N THR A 516 -13.55 -5.44 -35.77
CA THR A 516 -12.18 -5.37 -36.32
C THR A 516 -12.16 -5.81 -37.78
N GLY A 517 -12.75 -6.95 -38.11
CA GLY A 517 -12.90 -7.43 -39.50
C GLY A 517 -13.77 -6.49 -40.35
N LEU A 518 -14.80 -5.88 -39.77
CA LEU A 518 -15.63 -4.86 -40.44
C LEU A 518 -14.84 -3.57 -40.71
N ALA A 519 -14.02 -3.10 -39.76
CA ALA A 519 -13.13 -1.95 -39.97
C ALA A 519 -12.07 -2.23 -41.05
N ILE A 520 -11.48 -3.43 -41.05
CA ILE A 520 -10.54 -3.87 -42.09
C ILE A 520 -11.20 -3.88 -43.47
N LYS A 521 -12.48 -4.23 -43.60
CA LYS A 521 -13.21 -4.14 -44.88
C LYS A 521 -13.40 -2.69 -45.34
N LEU A 522 -13.59 -1.74 -44.43
CA LEU A 522 -13.64 -0.30 -44.77
C LEU A 522 -12.27 0.24 -45.19
N ASP A 523 -11.20 -0.17 -44.53
CA ASP A 523 -9.84 0.25 -44.91
C ASP A 523 -9.46 -0.27 -46.30
N ASN A 524 -9.72 -1.56 -46.58
CA ASN A 524 -9.57 -2.13 -47.93
C ASN A 524 -10.44 -1.43 -48.99
N ALA A 525 -11.59 -0.85 -48.61
CA ALA A 525 -12.43 -0.07 -49.51
C ALA A 525 -11.87 1.35 -49.74
N ILE A 526 -11.31 1.99 -48.70
CA ILE A 526 -10.68 3.32 -48.76
C ILE A 526 -9.44 3.30 -49.65
N ASP A 527 -8.55 2.33 -49.48
CA ASP A 527 -7.30 2.20 -50.25
C ASP A 527 -7.52 2.04 -51.76
N GLN A 528 -8.68 1.53 -52.16
CA GLN A 528 -9.04 1.36 -53.58
C GLN A 528 -9.61 2.64 -54.24
N ILE A 529 -10.06 3.64 -53.48
CA ILE A 529 -10.79 4.83 -54.02
C ILE A 529 -9.97 5.58 -55.07
N ASP A 530 -8.67 5.73 -54.89
CA ASP A 530 -7.82 6.49 -55.82
C ASP A 530 -7.69 5.83 -57.20
N GLN A 531 -7.92 4.52 -57.28
CA GLN A 531 -7.78 3.73 -58.51
C GLN A 531 -9.11 3.50 -59.24
N LEU A 532 -10.25 3.90 -58.66
CA LEU A 532 -11.57 3.68 -59.27
C LEU A 532 -11.76 4.54 -60.54
N PRO A 533 -12.21 3.99 -61.67
CA PRO A 533 -12.55 4.81 -62.84
C PRO A 533 -13.78 5.69 -62.59
N LEU A 534 -13.69 6.98 -62.92
CA LEU A 534 -14.81 7.93 -62.84
C LEU A 534 -15.71 7.81 -64.09
N SER A 535 -17.03 7.95 -63.89
CA SER A 535 -18.01 7.93 -64.97
C SER A 535 -17.83 9.17 -65.87
N GLY A 536 -17.26 8.96 -67.05
CA GLY A 536 -16.94 10.00 -68.04
C GLY A 536 -15.44 10.20 -68.28
N GLU A 537 -14.58 9.68 -67.40
CA GLU A 537 -13.13 9.72 -67.58
C GLU A 537 -12.67 8.59 -68.52
N ALA A 538 -12.78 8.86 -69.83
CA ALA A 538 -12.33 7.93 -70.86
C ALA A 538 -10.82 7.63 -70.71
N PRO A 539 -10.37 6.36 -70.73
CA PRO A 539 -8.95 6.04 -70.68
C PRO A 539 -8.21 6.59 -71.90
N ILE A 540 -7.58 7.75 -71.75
CA ILE A 540 -6.63 8.27 -72.74
C ILE A 540 -5.35 7.44 -72.61
N GLU A 541 -5.32 6.30 -73.32
CA GLU A 541 -4.05 5.63 -73.62
C GLU A 541 -3.09 6.69 -74.15
N HIS A 542 -2.03 6.95 -73.39
CA HIS A 542 -1.00 7.91 -73.79
C HIS A 542 -0.25 7.32 -74.99
N ALA A 543 -0.76 7.62 -76.18
CA ALA A 543 -0.20 7.18 -77.45
C ALA A 543 1.25 7.67 -77.57
N THR A 544 2.19 6.83 -77.14
CA THR A 544 3.62 7.15 -77.14
C THR A 544 4.02 7.64 -78.53
N PRO A 545 4.61 8.84 -78.67
CA PRO A 545 4.83 9.45 -79.97
C PRO A 545 5.96 8.73 -80.70
N ARG A 546 5.60 7.65 -81.41
CA ARG A 546 6.43 7.02 -82.45
C ARG A 546 6.53 7.98 -83.63
N ALA A 547 7.39 8.98 -83.48
CA ALA A 547 7.83 9.83 -84.57
C ALA A 547 8.46 8.93 -85.66
N SER A 548 7.72 8.73 -86.76
CA SER A 548 8.22 8.03 -87.94
C SER A 548 9.37 8.84 -88.53
N THR A 549 10.59 8.32 -88.37
CA THR A 549 11.81 9.03 -88.77
C THR A 549 11.77 9.38 -90.26
N PRO A 550 12.09 10.61 -90.67
CA PRO A 550 11.96 11.04 -92.06
C PRO A 550 13.05 10.41 -92.94
N LYS A 551 12.78 9.20 -93.47
CA LYS A 551 13.65 8.49 -94.41
C LYS A 551 12.97 7.99 -95.67
N ASP A 552 11.64 7.92 -95.70
CA ASP A 552 10.91 7.44 -96.88
C ASP A 552 10.50 8.55 -97.86
N VAL A 553 10.40 9.82 -97.43
CA VAL A 553 10.03 10.94 -98.32
C VAL A 553 11.04 11.12 -99.46
N ASP A 554 12.34 11.03 -99.15
CA ASP A 554 13.41 11.10 -100.15
C ASP A 554 13.47 9.87 -101.06
N ARG A 555 13.12 8.69 -100.54
CA ARG A 555 13.06 7.44 -101.33
C ARG A 555 11.88 7.42 -102.29
N LEU A 556 10.69 7.83 -101.84
CA LEU A 556 9.49 7.84 -102.68
C LEU A 556 9.60 8.87 -103.82
N ALA A 557 10.14 10.06 -103.52
CA ALA A 557 10.39 11.07 -104.55
C ALA A 557 11.44 10.63 -105.59
N ALA A 558 12.50 9.95 -105.15
CA ALA A 558 13.50 9.38 -106.05
C ALA A 558 12.97 8.22 -106.92
N ALA A 559 11.99 7.46 -106.43
CA ALA A 559 11.42 6.31 -107.14
C ALA A 559 10.34 6.66 -108.18
N THR A 560 9.71 7.84 -108.07
CA THR A 560 8.55 8.24 -108.90
C THR A 560 8.80 9.45 -109.81
N GLY A 561 9.85 10.24 -109.57
CA GLY A 561 10.24 11.36 -110.41
C GLY A 561 9.35 12.61 -110.32
N GLU A 562 8.32 12.61 -109.47
CA GLU A 562 7.47 13.78 -109.24
C GLU A 562 8.09 14.79 -108.24
N PRO A 563 7.78 16.09 -108.37
CA PRO A 563 8.36 17.13 -107.52
C PRO A 563 7.87 17.03 -106.06
N LYS A 564 8.81 17.04 -105.10
CA LYS A 564 8.60 16.68 -103.68
C LYS A 564 7.39 17.32 -102.99
N TRP A 565 7.05 18.57 -103.33
CA TRP A 565 5.88 19.27 -102.75
C TRP A 565 4.56 18.55 -103.04
N LYS A 566 4.41 17.95 -104.23
CA LYS A 566 3.16 17.31 -104.67
C LYS A 566 2.87 16.01 -103.91
N VAL A 567 3.92 15.24 -103.57
CA VAL A 567 3.83 14.04 -102.72
C VAL A 567 3.43 14.42 -101.28
N TRP A 568 4.08 15.45 -100.73
CA TRP A 568 3.78 15.96 -99.38
C TRP A 568 2.32 16.41 -99.22
N TRP A 569 1.77 17.14 -100.19
CA TRP A 569 0.36 17.56 -100.16
C TRP A 569 -0.64 16.39 -100.16
N HIS A 570 -0.37 15.29 -100.87
CA HIS A 570 -1.26 14.13 -100.86
C HIS A 570 -1.24 13.40 -99.52
N GLN A 571 -0.07 13.29 -98.87
CA GLN A 571 0.02 12.72 -97.52
C GLN A 571 -0.63 13.63 -96.46
N LEU A 572 -0.53 14.96 -96.60
CA LEU A 572 -1.16 15.90 -95.69
C LEU A 572 -2.70 15.83 -95.75
N VAL A 573 -3.27 15.82 -96.97
CA VAL A 573 -4.73 15.78 -97.16
C VAL A 573 -5.32 14.42 -96.75
N ALA A 574 -4.63 13.31 -97.02
CA ALA A 574 -5.07 11.98 -96.58
C ALA A 574 -5.10 11.87 -95.04
N GLY A 575 -4.03 12.29 -94.36
CA GLY A 575 -3.95 12.21 -92.90
C GLY A 575 -4.98 13.06 -92.16
N ILE A 576 -5.28 14.26 -92.67
CA ILE A 576 -6.28 15.16 -92.07
C ILE A 576 -7.71 14.65 -92.32
N GLY A 577 -7.98 14.01 -93.46
CA GLY A 577 -9.31 13.50 -93.84
C GLY A 577 -9.84 12.40 -92.92
N GLU A 578 -9.00 11.43 -92.54
CA GLU A 578 -9.41 10.32 -91.67
C GLU A 578 -9.48 10.68 -90.18
N GLN A 579 -8.84 11.77 -89.75
CA GLN A 579 -8.82 12.19 -88.34
C GLN A 579 -9.96 13.15 -87.95
N LEU A 580 -10.63 13.80 -88.90
CA LEU A 580 -11.74 14.71 -88.60
C LEU A 580 -13.10 13.99 -88.44
N THR A 581 -13.27 12.82 -89.04
CA THR A 581 -14.53 12.05 -88.98
C THR A 581 -14.70 11.25 -87.68
N SER A 582 -13.61 10.94 -86.97
CA SER A 582 -13.64 10.30 -85.65
C SER A 582 -13.93 11.26 -84.50
N LEU A 583 -13.83 12.57 -84.73
CA LEU A 583 -13.91 13.60 -83.68
C LEU A 583 -15.35 14.03 -83.31
N VAL A 584 -16.38 13.51 -84.00
CA VAL A 584 -17.80 13.89 -83.79
C VAL A 584 -18.65 12.65 -83.49
N GLN A 585 -18.41 12.03 -82.33
CA GLN A 585 -19.23 10.91 -81.86
C GLN A 585 -20.43 11.41 -81.02
N VAL A 586 -21.58 11.59 -81.67
CA VAL A 586 -22.83 12.02 -80.99
C VAL A 586 -23.36 10.88 -80.11
N ARG A 587 -23.15 10.98 -78.80
CA ARG A 587 -23.70 10.07 -77.79
C ARG A 587 -24.75 10.80 -76.94
N ARG A 588 -25.96 10.24 -76.83
CA ARG A 588 -26.94 10.71 -75.82
C ARG A 588 -26.43 10.34 -74.42
N ILE A 589 -26.51 11.32 -73.53
CA ILE A 589 -26.24 11.19 -72.09
C ILE A 589 -27.45 11.82 -71.42
N ASP A 590 -28.28 11.01 -70.76
CA ASP A 590 -29.63 11.43 -70.37
C ASP A 590 -29.68 12.22 -69.04
N HIS A 591 -28.53 12.54 -68.43
CA HIS A 591 -28.43 13.28 -67.16
C HIS A 591 -27.45 14.46 -67.28
N ALA A 592 -27.99 15.68 -67.33
CA ALA A 592 -27.21 16.91 -67.52
C ALA A 592 -26.29 17.27 -66.34
N ASP A 593 -26.66 16.88 -65.12
CA ASP A 593 -25.89 17.12 -63.88
C ASP A 593 -24.51 16.41 -63.83
N ALA A 594 -24.19 15.56 -64.81
CA ALA A 594 -22.88 14.94 -64.97
C ALA A 594 -21.93 15.74 -65.90
N MET A 595 -22.43 16.77 -66.59
CA MET A 595 -21.58 17.67 -67.36
C MET A 595 -20.87 18.68 -66.44
N LEU A 596 -19.62 19.00 -66.76
CA LEU A 596 -18.72 19.87 -65.98
C LEU A 596 -18.04 19.26 -64.75
N VAL A 597 -17.79 17.93 -64.74
CA VAL A 597 -16.58 17.42 -64.08
C VAL A 597 -15.38 17.81 -64.95
N ALA A 598 -14.76 18.95 -64.64
CA ALA A 598 -13.47 19.33 -65.23
C ALA A 598 -12.34 18.43 -64.65
N PRO A 599 -11.17 18.31 -65.30
CA PRO A 599 -10.12 17.36 -64.90
C PRO A 599 -9.54 17.54 -63.49
N ASP A 600 -9.80 18.68 -62.84
CA ASP A 600 -9.46 18.97 -61.44
C ASP A 600 -10.52 18.44 -60.45
N GLN A 601 -11.78 18.30 -60.88
CA GLN A 601 -12.90 17.97 -59.99
C GLN A 601 -12.99 16.49 -59.59
N GLY A 602 -12.37 15.58 -60.37
CA GLY A 602 -12.32 14.15 -60.05
C GLY A 602 -11.64 13.85 -58.71
N TYR A 603 -10.68 14.68 -58.30
CA TYR A 603 -10.02 14.60 -57.00
C TYR A 603 -11.02 14.81 -55.84
N PHE A 604 -11.85 15.87 -55.91
CA PHE A 604 -12.81 16.17 -54.84
C PHE A 604 -13.89 15.10 -54.69
N VAL A 605 -14.28 14.39 -55.76
CA VAL A 605 -15.23 13.27 -55.67
C VAL A 605 -14.61 12.10 -54.88
N ARG A 606 -13.34 11.76 -55.15
CA ARG A 606 -12.59 10.73 -54.42
C ARG A 606 -12.40 11.12 -52.95
N GLU A 607 -12.03 12.36 -52.68
CA GLU A 607 -11.79 12.84 -51.31
C GLU A 607 -13.08 12.90 -50.48
N ASN A 608 -14.20 13.35 -51.06
CA ASN A 608 -15.50 13.28 -50.38
C ASN A 608 -15.95 11.84 -50.10
N LEU A 609 -15.64 10.88 -50.98
CA LEU A 609 -15.93 9.46 -50.74
C LEU A 609 -15.05 8.89 -49.62
N LYS A 610 -13.74 9.21 -49.60
CA LYS A 610 -12.81 8.86 -48.51
C LYS A 610 -13.31 9.40 -47.17
N MET A 611 -13.66 10.68 -47.11
CA MET A 611 -14.18 11.31 -45.88
C MET A 611 -15.45 10.63 -45.38
N ARG A 612 -16.33 10.15 -46.27
CA ARG A 612 -17.51 9.36 -45.87
C ARG A 612 -17.16 7.97 -45.36
N LEU A 613 -16.24 7.24 -45.98
CA LEU A 613 -15.82 5.93 -45.45
C LEU A 613 -15.01 6.05 -44.15
N LEU A 614 -14.24 7.12 -43.97
CA LEU A 614 -13.58 7.45 -42.70
C LEU A 614 -14.59 7.81 -41.61
N SER A 615 -15.63 8.61 -41.94
CA SER A 615 -16.75 8.89 -41.03
C SER A 615 -17.51 7.59 -40.66
N ALA A 616 -17.79 6.73 -41.63
CA ALA A 616 -18.37 5.41 -41.40
C ALA A 616 -17.47 4.53 -40.50
N ARG A 617 -16.15 4.52 -40.71
CA ARG A 617 -15.20 3.79 -39.84
C ARG A 617 -15.21 4.32 -38.40
N LEU A 618 -15.24 5.65 -38.21
CA LEU A 618 -15.37 6.26 -36.89
C LEU A 618 -16.73 5.92 -36.24
N ALA A 619 -17.82 5.95 -37.00
CA ALA A 619 -19.15 5.58 -36.52
C ALA A 619 -19.27 4.09 -36.17
N LEU A 620 -18.61 3.20 -36.92
CA LEU A 620 -18.50 1.76 -36.62
C LEU A 620 -17.77 1.54 -35.28
N LEU A 621 -16.63 2.18 -35.08
CA LEU A 621 -15.85 2.08 -33.84
C LEU A 621 -16.58 2.70 -32.64
N ALA A 622 -17.29 3.82 -32.85
CA ALA A 622 -18.17 4.45 -31.86
C ALA A 622 -19.55 3.77 -31.72
N ARG A 623 -19.79 2.64 -32.41
CA ARG A 623 -21.06 1.88 -32.45
C ARG A 623 -22.32 2.70 -32.82
N ASN A 624 -22.15 3.88 -33.41
CA ASN A 624 -23.25 4.73 -33.85
C ASN A 624 -23.82 4.21 -35.19
N GLN A 625 -24.72 3.23 -35.09
CA GLN A 625 -25.36 2.59 -36.25
C GLN A 625 -26.11 3.59 -37.16
N THR A 626 -26.67 4.66 -36.61
CA THR A 626 -27.42 5.67 -37.39
C THR A 626 -26.49 6.45 -38.32
N THR A 627 -25.37 6.97 -37.80
CA THR A 627 -24.36 7.65 -38.64
C THR A 627 -23.66 6.65 -39.56
N LEU A 628 -23.31 5.45 -39.07
CA LEU A 628 -22.70 4.39 -39.87
C LEU A 628 -23.53 4.09 -41.13
N LYS A 629 -24.81 3.75 -40.99
CA LYS A 629 -25.67 3.44 -42.14
C LYS A 629 -25.90 4.65 -43.03
N SER A 630 -26.03 5.86 -42.47
CA SER A 630 -26.11 7.10 -43.25
C SER A 630 -24.89 7.29 -44.15
N ASP A 631 -23.67 7.10 -43.65
CA ASP A 631 -22.45 7.32 -44.42
C ASP A 631 -22.12 6.15 -45.37
N LEU A 632 -22.41 4.90 -45.00
CA LEU A 632 -22.32 3.76 -45.93
C LEU A 632 -23.28 3.90 -47.11
N HIS A 633 -24.55 4.25 -46.87
CA HIS A 633 -25.50 4.52 -47.95
C HIS A 633 -25.10 5.76 -48.76
N ALA A 634 -24.57 6.82 -48.15
CA ALA A 634 -24.10 7.99 -48.89
C ALA A 634 -22.86 7.69 -49.75
N ALA A 635 -21.96 6.82 -49.29
CA ALA A 635 -20.82 6.33 -50.05
C ALA A 635 -21.25 5.43 -51.22
N ASP A 636 -22.18 4.49 -51.00
CA ASP A 636 -22.73 3.63 -52.05
C ASP A 636 -23.47 4.44 -53.14
N ASN A 637 -24.23 5.46 -52.75
CA ASN A 637 -24.87 6.39 -53.68
C ASN A 637 -23.84 7.24 -54.47
N ALA A 638 -22.73 7.64 -53.86
CA ALA A 638 -21.66 8.35 -54.58
C ALA A 638 -20.93 7.41 -55.57
N LEU A 639 -20.66 6.17 -55.17
CA LEU A 639 -20.14 5.11 -56.04
C LEU A 639 -21.10 4.79 -57.20
N ALA A 640 -22.42 4.87 -56.99
CA ALA A 640 -23.42 4.70 -58.02
C ALA A 640 -23.51 5.88 -59.01
N ARG A 641 -23.28 7.12 -58.55
CA ARG A 641 -23.53 8.34 -59.32
C ARG A 641 -22.32 8.87 -60.09
N TYR A 642 -21.09 8.67 -59.58
CA TYR A 642 -19.88 9.33 -60.12
C TYR A 642 -18.79 8.37 -60.62
N PHE A 643 -18.87 7.07 -60.33
CA PHE A 643 -17.87 6.08 -60.75
C PHE A 643 -18.44 5.13 -61.81
N ASP A 644 -17.59 4.45 -62.57
CA ASP A 644 -18.03 3.52 -63.62
C ASP A 644 -18.51 2.19 -63.01
N ALA A 645 -19.83 2.02 -62.95
CA ALA A 645 -20.48 0.82 -62.43
C ALA A 645 -20.18 -0.47 -63.24
N SER A 646 -19.60 -0.37 -64.44
CA SER A 646 -19.14 -1.53 -65.22
C SER A 646 -17.75 -2.03 -64.79
N SER A 647 -16.98 -1.23 -64.04
CA SER A 647 -15.68 -1.65 -63.51
C SER A 647 -15.82 -2.64 -62.35
N LYS A 648 -15.04 -3.72 -62.42
CA LYS A 648 -14.90 -4.71 -61.34
C LYS A 648 -14.39 -4.09 -60.03
N GLN A 649 -13.56 -3.06 -60.09
CA GLN A 649 -13.01 -2.40 -58.90
C GLN A 649 -14.10 -1.65 -58.14
N VAL A 650 -14.97 -0.93 -58.86
CA VAL A 650 -16.13 -0.23 -58.28
C VAL A 650 -17.11 -1.23 -57.67
N GLN A 651 -17.32 -2.39 -58.34
CA GLN A 651 -18.13 -3.48 -57.80
C GLN A 651 -17.53 -4.07 -56.51
N THR A 652 -16.23 -4.37 -56.47
CA THR A 652 -15.54 -4.84 -55.25
C THR A 652 -15.66 -3.86 -54.08
N VAL A 653 -15.49 -2.56 -54.30
CA VAL A 653 -15.64 -1.55 -53.24
C VAL A 653 -17.08 -1.46 -52.74
N ARG A 654 -18.09 -1.54 -53.62
CA ARG A 654 -19.51 -1.57 -53.21
C ARG A 654 -19.87 -2.86 -52.46
N ASP A 655 -19.34 -4.01 -52.88
CA ASP A 655 -19.52 -5.28 -52.15
C ASP A 655 -18.86 -5.25 -50.76
N LEU A 656 -17.72 -4.57 -50.59
CA LEU A 656 -17.10 -4.34 -49.27
C LEU A 656 -17.97 -3.44 -48.39
N VAL A 657 -18.42 -2.29 -48.91
CA VAL A 657 -19.33 -1.36 -48.19
C VAL A 657 -20.61 -2.07 -47.77
N LYS A 658 -21.22 -2.85 -48.67
CA LYS A 658 -22.43 -3.62 -48.37
C LYS A 658 -22.20 -4.72 -47.34
N GLN A 659 -21.09 -5.47 -47.42
CA GLN A 659 -20.74 -6.46 -46.40
C GLN A 659 -20.52 -5.85 -45.01
N VAL A 660 -20.17 -4.56 -44.93
CA VAL A 660 -20.08 -3.84 -43.66
C VAL A 660 -21.46 -3.39 -43.17
N ASP A 661 -22.35 -2.92 -44.06
CA ASP A 661 -23.74 -2.61 -43.71
C ASP A 661 -24.50 -3.85 -43.20
N ASP A 662 -24.49 -4.93 -43.98
CA ASP A 662 -25.09 -6.23 -43.63
C ASP A 662 -24.48 -6.81 -42.32
N GLY A 663 -23.15 -6.70 -42.16
CA GLY A 663 -22.43 -7.17 -40.98
C GLY A 663 -22.56 -6.29 -39.72
N SER A 664 -23.02 -5.05 -39.87
CA SER A 664 -23.23 -4.10 -38.75
C SER A 664 -24.60 -4.24 -38.06
N GLY A 665 -25.43 -5.19 -38.49
CA GLY A 665 -26.76 -5.45 -37.95
C GLY A 665 -26.75 -5.62 -36.42
N ALA A 666 -27.75 -5.02 -35.75
CA ALA A 666 -27.82 -4.97 -34.30
C ALA A 666 -27.94 -6.37 -33.68
N VAL A 667 -26.87 -6.82 -33.02
CA VAL A 667 -26.93 -7.89 -32.02
C VAL A 667 -27.37 -7.26 -30.71
N ASP A 668 -28.51 -7.72 -30.20
CA ASP A 668 -29.02 -7.29 -28.89
C ASP A 668 -28.04 -7.76 -27.80
N VAL A 669 -27.55 -6.84 -26.97
CA VAL A 669 -26.46 -7.12 -26.03
C VAL A 669 -27.03 -7.83 -24.78
N PRO A 670 -26.53 -9.02 -24.38
CA PRO A 670 -27.05 -9.71 -23.20
C PRO A 670 -26.87 -8.90 -21.91
N ASN A 671 -27.83 -9.00 -20.99
CA ASN A 671 -27.77 -8.40 -19.66
C ASN A 671 -27.20 -9.35 -18.59
N LEU A 672 -26.75 -8.78 -17.47
CA LEU A 672 -26.13 -9.50 -16.33
C LEU A 672 -27.04 -9.54 -15.09
N ASP A 673 -28.34 -9.34 -15.30
CA ASP A 673 -29.32 -9.16 -14.23
C ASP A 673 -29.45 -10.39 -13.32
N THR A 674 -29.11 -11.58 -13.81
CA THR A 674 -29.21 -12.83 -13.03
C THR A 674 -28.13 -12.87 -11.94
N SER A 675 -26.89 -12.56 -12.32
CA SER A 675 -25.75 -12.44 -11.41
C SER A 675 -25.93 -11.28 -10.42
N LEU A 676 -26.37 -10.12 -10.89
CA LEU A 676 -26.60 -8.94 -10.05
C LEU A 676 -27.71 -9.20 -9.02
N GLN A 677 -28.85 -9.75 -9.42
CA GLN A 677 -29.93 -10.10 -8.49
C GLN A 677 -29.50 -11.15 -7.45
N ALA A 678 -28.63 -12.10 -7.81
CA ALA A 678 -28.11 -13.08 -6.86
C ALA A 678 -27.22 -12.42 -5.78
N VAL A 679 -26.32 -11.51 -6.16
CA VAL A 679 -25.50 -10.75 -5.18
C VAL A 679 -26.35 -9.83 -4.31
N HIS A 680 -27.34 -9.14 -4.90
CA HIS A 680 -28.28 -8.33 -4.10
C HIS A 680 -29.06 -9.19 -3.10
N GLN A 681 -29.52 -10.38 -3.48
CA GLN A 681 -30.21 -11.31 -2.58
C GLN A 681 -29.32 -11.88 -1.46
N TYR A 682 -28.01 -12.00 -1.66
CA TYR A 682 -27.05 -12.31 -0.60
C TYR A 682 -26.99 -11.14 0.40
N ARG A 683 -26.73 -9.92 -0.10
CA ARG A 683 -26.59 -8.71 0.73
C ARG A 683 -27.85 -8.36 1.54
N THR A 684 -29.03 -8.80 1.13
CA THR A 684 -30.29 -8.60 1.88
C THR A 684 -30.67 -9.77 2.81
N ARG A 685 -29.82 -10.79 2.95
CA ARG A 685 -30.06 -11.98 3.80
C ARG A 685 -28.89 -12.34 4.74
N GLY A 686 -27.70 -11.80 4.49
CA GLY A 686 -26.59 -11.73 5.46
C GLY A 686 -26.87 -10.74 6.58
#